data_AF-A0A949GUK0-F1
#
_entry.id   AF-A0A949GUK0-F1
#
_cell.length_a   1.000
_cell.length_b   1.000
_cell.length_c   1.000
_cell.angle_alpha   90.00
_cell.angle_beta   90.00
_cell.angle_gamma   90.00
#
_symmetry.space_group_name_H-M   'P 1'
#
loop_
_entity.id
_entity.type
_entity.pdbx_description
1 polymer ?
#
loop_
_entity_poly.entity_id
_entity_poly.type
_entity_poly.pdbx_seq_one_letter_code
_entity_poly.pdbx_strand_id
1 'polypeptide(L)'
;TAQTYHVSTDNRFPYWVYGAQQDSGAVALPSRTDGGDGITMEQFHEITAGGESGMIAPDPNDPDIVYGGTVDKLNTRSNQTRDVDPTLAYPTIHARGAWTLPLAFSKRDKKVLYFANQRLFRTADGGNHWTPISPDLTRADAGIPSNLDAPTAADDEHLGKDRGVIYTIAPSPLRAEALWVGTDDGLVWRTDDGGAHWRNVTPKALTPWSKIGGIALSHFSAKVAYLAVDRHRLDDDTPYIYRTSDGGKNWTAITAGIPKDSFVNVVREDPQHKGLLYAGTEKGMYVSFDDGDHWQSLQQNLPMTSVRDIDVHGDDLVIATHGRGFWIMDDITALRQMNAVAAGGSVLFKPAVTYRVRPTRFTGTPMPKDELMAENPPFGAIIDYALPNKMSGAVTLTVLDARNREVRRFSSTDKVKVTDPATFKFAPEWVPAPATLSVTPGMHRFVWDLRYAAPASSKPSQADGVWAPPGRYTVALGVDGHSYRQTLVVKADPRVKVPEAALLREFALAQKVEKASVLAATATTEATKLLQALASPPAHASGLRQEMAGLAAKASDLSGIPLNFDPNNWPGPPPRRADSLRALSADLVKLEQAVDSADADPSADAIASYGKLSRMLASTLKAWQKLKQHELVALNIK
;
A
#
# COMPACT_ATOMS: atom_id res chain seq x y z
N THR A 1 -6.12 -23.98 -0.80
CA THR A 1 -6.98 -22.93 -1.39
C THR A 1 -7.44 -22.03 -0.28
N ALA A 2 -7.20 -20.72 -0.35
CA ALA A 2 -7.55 -19.79 0.73
C ALA A 2 -8.98 -19.28 0.55
N GLN A 3 -9.90 -19.80 1.36
CA GLN A 3 -11.33 -19.52 1.33
C GLN A 3 -11.71 -18.63 2.50
N THR A 4 -11.72 -17.32 2.29
CA THR A 4 -11.92 -16.34 3.35
C THR A 4 -13.33 -15.76 3.30
N TYR A 5 -14.05 -15.86 4.41
CA TYR A 5 -15.46 -15.44 4.48
C TYR A 5 -15.64 -13.94 4.71
N HIS A 6 -14.76 -13.34 5.51
CA HIS A 6 -14.86 -11.96 5.96
C HIS A 6 -13.49 -11.32 6.08
N VAL A 7 -13.44 -9.99 5.98
CA VAL A 7 -12.20 -9.24 6.14
C VAL A 7 -12.36 -8.08 7.11
N SER A 8 -11.36 -7.90 7.95
CA SER A 8 -11.22 -6.71 8.78
C SER A 8 -9.77 -6.25 8.82
N THR A 9 -9.57 -4.96 9.13
CA THR A 9 -8.25 -4.38 9.29
C THR A 9 -8.06 -3.72 10.65
N ASP A 10 -6.82 -3.66 11.12
CA ASP A 10 -6.46 -2.83 12.27
C ASP A 10 -5.97 -1.43 11.84
N ASN A 11 -5.46 -0.64 12.78
CA ASN A 11 -4.96 0.72 12.53
C ASN A 11 -3.43 0.85 12.68
N ARG A 12 -2.66 -0.24 12.57
CA ARG A 12 -1.19 -0.18 12.60
C ARG A 12 -0.63 0.46 11.32
N PHE A 13 0.66 0.80 11.33
CA PHE A 13 1.39 1.11 10.10
C PHE A 13 2.63 0.20 10.01
N PRO A 14 2.73 -0.68 9.01
CA PRO A 14 1.63 -1.07 8.11
C PRO A 14 0.45 -1.69 8.88
N TYR A 15 -0.78 -1.54 8.36
CA TYR A 15 -1.95 -2.16 8.95
C TYR A 15 -1.96 -3.66 8.64
N TRP A 16 -2.71 -4.43 9.43
CA TRP A 16 -2.87 -5.85 9.19
C TRP A 16 -4.29 -6.19 8.76
N VAL A 17 -4.38 -7.24 7.96
CA VAL A 17 -5.59 -7.81 7.37
C VAL A 17 -5.90 -9.11 8.10
N TYR A 18 -7.14 -9.30 8.52
CA TYR A 18 -7.61 -10.43 9.29
C TYR A 18 -8.79 -11.10 8.59
N GLY A 19 -8.89 -12.42 8.70
CA GLY A 19 -10.06 -13.17 8.25
C GLY A 19 -9.99 -14.63 8.64
N ALA A 20 -11.17 -15.24 8.80
CA ALA A 20 -11.29 -16.68 9.03
C ALA A 20 -11.22 -17.44 7.69
N GLN A 21 -10.41 -18.50 7.66
CA GLN A 21 -10.20 -19.34 6.49
C GLN A 21 -10.77 -20.74 6.72
N GLN A 22 -11.61 -21.19 5.79
CA GLN A 22 -12.22 -22.52 5.84
C GLN A 22 -11.14 -23.63 5.99
N ASP A 23 -11.40 -24.59 6.87
CA ASP A 23 -10.56 -25.75 7.19
C ASP A 23 -9.16 -25.44 7.77
N SER A 24 -8.75 -24.16 7.82
CA SER A 24 -7.38 -23.73 8.17
C SER A 24 -7.31 -22.82 9.39
N GLY A 25 -8.47 -22.37 9.91
CA GLY A 25 -8.54 -21.42 11.01
C GLY A 25 -8.39 -19.97 10.56
N ALA A 26 -8.25 -19.06 11.53
CA ALA A 26 -8.16 -17.64 11.26
C ALA A 26 -6.71 -17.18 11.06
N VAL A 27 -6.53 -16.16 10.23
CA VAL A 27 -5.21 -15.66 9.80
C VAL A 27 -5.16 -14.14 9.90
N ALA A 28 -3.95 -13.62 10.15
CA ALA A 28 -3.59 -12.23 9.92
C ALA A 28 -2.28 -12.09 9.13
N LEU A 29 -2.24 -11.09 8.25
CA LEU A 29 -1.09 -10.74 7.41
C LEU A 29 -0.94 -9.21 7.36
N PRO A 30 0.29 -8.65 7.30
CA PRO A 30 0.47 -7.21 7.12
C PRO A 30 0.14 -6.79 5.69
N SER A 31 -0.30 -5.54 5.48
CA SER A 31 -0.56 -4.99 4.15
C SER A 31 0.72 -4.75 3.32
N ARG A 32 1.87 -4.70 3.97
CA ARG A 32 3.19 -4.67 3.33
C ARG A 32 4.29 -5.07 4.31
N THR A 33 5.44 -5.42 3.77
CA THR A 33 6.72 -5.49 4.47
C THR A 33 7.65 -4.38 4.00
N ASP A 34 8.78 -4.25 4.69
CA ASP A 34 9.86 -3.35 4.24
C ASP A 34 10.85 -4.06 3.30
N GLY A 35 10.70 -5.38 3.11
CA GLY A 35 11.62 -6.24 2.36
C GLY A 35 11.35 -6.24 0.86
N GLY A 36 12.39 -6.57 0.09
CA GLY A 36 12.28 -6.79 -1.37
C GLY A 36 11.55 -8.08 -1.75
N ASP A 37 11.42 -9.03 -0.81
CA ASP A 37 10.76 -10.32 -1.04
C ASP A 37 9.23 -10.26 -0.99
N GLY A 38 8.65 -9.11 -0.64
CA GLY A 38 7.20 -8.97 -0.50
C GLY A 38 6.70 -9.47 0.85
N ILE A 39 5.46 -9.97 0.88
CA ILE A 39 4.82 -10.60 2.04
C ILE A 39 4.99 -12.11 1.89
N THR A 40 5.72 -12.74 2.81
CA THR A 40 6.04 -14.18 2.75
C THR A 40 5.37 -14.93 3.90
N MET A 41 5.53 -16.25 3.91
CA MET A 41 5.06 -17.10 5.03
C MET A 41 5.68 -16.74 6.38
N GLU A 42 6.79 -15.99 6.42
CA GLU A 42 7.35 -15.46 7.68
C GLU A 42 6.43 -14.44 8.36
N GLN A 43 5.55 -13.78 7.61
CA GLN A 43 4.56 -12.83 8.13
C GLN A 43 3.17 -13.44 8.27
N PHE A 44 2.99 -14.73 7.98
CA PHE A 44 1.73 -15.42 8.19
C PHE A 44 1.54 -15.66 9.69
N HIS A 45 0.45 -15.13 10.26
CA HIS A 45 0.13 -15.35 11.67
C HIS A 45 -1.23 -16.01 11.82
N GLU A 46 -1.23 -17.19 12.44
CA GLU A 46 -2.46 -17.83 12.89
C GLU A 46 -3.10 -17.01 14.01
N ILE A 47 -4.40 -16.78 13.87
CA ILE A 47 -5.22 -16.08 14.86
C ILE A 47 -6.13 -17.12 15.48
N THR A 48 -5.94 -17.35 16.78
CA THR A 48 -6.71 -18.34 17.54
C THR A 48 -8.11 -17.86 17.93
N ALA A 49 -8.43 -16.58 17.72
CA ALA A 49 -9.78 -16.03 17.84
C ALA A 49 -10.43 -15.92 16.44
N GLY A 50 -11.60 -16.54 16.23
CA GLY A 50 -12.26 -16.52 14.92
C GLY A 50 -12.62 -17.90 14.38
N GLY A 51 -11.87 -18.94 14.75
CA GLY A 51 -12.04 -20.28 14.18
C GLY A 51 -11.89 -20.27 12.66
N GLU A 52 -12.63 -21.13 11.97
CA GLU A 52 -12.54 -21.31 10.50
C GLU A 52 -13.53 -20.44 9.68
N SER A 53 -14.54 -19.87 10.34
CA SER A 53 -15.66 -19.20 9.68
C SER A 53 -16.10 -17.90 10.33
N GLY A 54 -15.60 -17.59 11.52
CA GLY A 54 -16.07 -16.50 12.36
C GLY A 54 -15.63 -15.12 11.84
N MET A 55 -16.38 -14.11 12.26
CA MET A 55 -15.98 -12.72 12.09
C MET A 55 -14.80 -12.41 13.02
N ILE A 56 -13.85 -11.59 12.57
CA ILE A 56 -12.69 -11.15 13.37
C ILE A 56 -12.75 -9.63 13.54
N ALA A 57 -12.50 -9.17 14.76
CA ALA A 57 -12.54 -7.77 15.14
C ALA A 57 -11.27 -7.43 15.96
N PRO A 58 -10.18 -6.94 15.32
CA PRO A 58 -9.06 -6.38 16.06
C PRO A 58 -9.51 -5.15 16.88
N ASP A 59 -9.01 -5.01 18.10
CA ASP A 59 -9.34 -3.86 18.96
C ASP A 59 -8.80 -2.57 18.31
N PRO A 60 -9.64 -1.56 18.05
CA PRO A 60 -9.23 -0.34 17.36
C PRO A 60 -8.20 0.52 18.12
N ASN A 61 -7.99 0.28 19.41
CA ASN A 61 -7.07 1.02 20.28
C ASN A 61 -5.85 0.21 20.72
N ASP A 62 -5.91 -1.13 20.70
CA ASP A 62 -4.80 -2.02 21.05
C ASP A 62 -4.72 -3.17 20.04
N PRO A 63 -3.91 -3.05 18.97
CA PRO A 63 -3.88 -4.05 17.89
C PRO A 63 -3.37 -5.42 18.32
N ASP A 64 -2.83 -5.54 19.54
CA ASP A 64 -2.45 -6.82 20.12
C ASP A 64 -3.62 -7.56 20.77
N ILE A 65 -4.81 -6.96 20.81
CA ILE A 65 -6.04 -7.59 21.28
C ILE A 65 -6.96 -7.82 20.08
N VAL A 66 -7.34 -9.08 19.86
CA VAL A 66 -8.19 -9.48 18.73
C VAL A 66 -9.37 -10.29 19.26
N TYR A 67 -10.57 -9.98 18.79
CA TYR A 67 -11.77 -10.75 19.10
C TYR A 67 -12.25 -11.53 17.88
N GLY A 68 -12.89 -12.68 18.07
CA GLY A 68 -13.46 -13.42 16.93
C GLY A 68 -14.38 -14.59 17.29
N GLY A 69 -15.06 -15.14 16.30
CA GLY A 69 -15.87 -16.36 16.44
C GLY A 69 -17.10 -16.15 17.32
N THR A 70 -17.41 -17.12 18.20
CA THR A 70 -18.40 -16.98 19.29
C THR A 70 -17.83 -16.20 20.48
N VAL A 71 -17.09 -15.13 20.17
CA VAL A 71 -16.42 -14.18 21.08
C VAL A 71 -15.28 -14.77 21.93
N ASP A 72 -14.23 -15.20 21.26
CA ASP A 72 -12.91 -15.34 21.86
C ASP A 72 -12.18 -13.99 21.93
N LYS A 73 -11.35 -13.81 22.95
CA LYS A 73 -10.40 -12.70 23.09
C LYS A 73 -8.97 -13.22 23.10
N LEU A 74 -8.22 -12.90 22.04
CA LEU A 74 -6.80 -13.19 21.89
C LEU A 74 -5.94 -11.99 22.30
N ASN A 75 -4.87 -12.25 23.06
CA ASN A 75 -3.73 -11.35 23.21
C ASN A 75 -2.54 -11.88 22.40
N THR A 76 -2.18 -11.21 21.30
CA THR A 76 -1.12 -11.63 20.37
C THR A 76 0.29 -11.48 20.96
N ARG A 77 0.47 -10.70 22.03
CA ARG A 77 1.76 -10.59 22.73
C ARG A 77 2.09 -11.85 23.51
N SER A 78 1.06 -12.50 24.08
CA SER A 78 1.20 -13.70 24.92
C SER A 78 0.70 -14.97 24.25
N ASN A 79 0.07 -14.87 23.07
CA ASN A 79 -0.64 -15.95 22.37
C ASN A 79 -1.63 -16.70 23.28
N GLN A 80 -2.34 -15.96 24.14
CA GLN A 80 -3.37 -16.55 25.01
C GLN A 80 -4.75 -16.12 24.54
N THR A 81 -5.63 -17.09 24.38
CA THR A 81 -7.05 -16.91 24.05
C THR A 81 -7.90 -17.17 25.27
N ARG A 82 -8.90 -16.31 25.48
CA ARG A 82 -9.91 -16.48 26.52
C ARG A 82 -11.29 -16.34 25.90
N ASP A 83 -12.14 -17.32 26.12
CA ASP A 83 -13.57 -17.23 25.82
C ASP A 83 -14.24 -16.14 26.67
N VAL A 84 -14.96 -15.25 26.02
CA VAL A 84 -15.75 -14.17 26.64
C VAL A 84 -17.16 -14.09 26.04
N ASP A 85 -17.74 -15.23 25.63
CA ASP A 85 -19.09 -15.35 25.07
C ASP A 85 -20.17 -14.73 26.00
N PRO A 86 -21.05 -13.83 25.50
CA PRO A 86 -22.18 -13.33 26.27
C PRO A 86 -23.13 -14.41 26.82
N THR A 87 -23.22 -15.60 26.22
CA THR A 87 -24.12 -16.68 26.70
C THR A 87 -23.75 -17.17 28.09
N LEU A 88 -22.49 -17.00 28.52
CA LEU A 88 -22.02 -17.30 29.87
C LEU A 88 -22.80 -16.50 30.94
N ALA A 89 -23.18 -15.26 30.63
CA ALA A 89 -23.97 -14.41 31.52
C ALA A 89 -25.49 -14.65 31.39
N TYR A 90 -25.93 -15.33 30.33
CA TYR A 90 -27.34 -15.52 30.00
C TYR A 90 -27.65 -16.98 29.58
N PRO A 91 -27.39 -17.99 30.43
CA PRO A 91 -27.50 -19.41 30.06
C PRO A 91 -28.93 -19.87 29.76
N THR A 92 -29.95 -19.07 30.10
CA THR A 92 -31.36 -19.34 29.79
C THR A 92 -31.78 -18.81 28.42
N ILE A 93 -30.94 -18.01 27.76
CA ILE A 93 -31.13 -17.67 26.36
C ILE A 93 -30.64 -18.89 25.56
N HIS A 94 -31.57 -19.64 24.98
CA HIS A 94 -31.24 -20.66 23.98
C HIS A 94 -30.67 -19.96 22.74
N ALA A 95 -29.35 -19.74 22.75
CA ALA A 95 -28.64 -19.05 21.68
C ALA A 95 -28.67 -19.90 20.41
N ARG A 96 -29.16 -19.31 19.31
CA ARG A 96 -29.11 -19.95 17.99
C ARG A 96 -27.74 -19.70 17.36
N GLY A 97 -27.22 -20.74 16.71
CA GLY A 97 -25.96 -20.69 15.98
C GLY A 97 -26.18 -20.59 14.48
N ALA A 98 -25.17 -20.10 13.78
CA ALA A 98 -25.00 -20.24 12.35
C ALA A 98 -23.52 -20.49 12.06
N TRP A 99 -23.20 -20.89 10.83
CA TRP A 99 -21.80 -21.08 10.41
C TRP A 99 -20.93 -19.85 10.70
N THR A 100 -21.50 -18.66 10.56
CA THR A 100 -20.87 -17.40 10.95
C THR A 100 -21.86 -16.54 11.73
N LEU A 101 -21.41 -15.97 12.85
CA LEU A 101 -22.14 -14.97 13.64
C LEU A 101 -21.40 -13.62 13.59
N PRO A 102 -22.13 -12.49 13.55
CA PRO A 102 -21.52 -11.19 13.38
C PRO A 102 -20.92 -10.65 14.68
N LEU A 103 -19.74 -10.05 14.54
CA LEU A 103 -18.98 -9.37 15.59
C LEU A 103 -18.44 -8.06 15.02
N ALA A 104 -18.66 -6.93 15.70
CA ALA A 104 -18.17 -5.64 15.22
C ALA A 104 -17.97 -4.63 16.34
N PHE A 105 -16.87 -3.87 16.28
CA PHE A 105 -16.70 -2.67 17.10
C PHE A 105 -17.58 -1.53 16.59
N SER A 106 -18.03 -0.68 17.52
CA SER A 106 -18.60 0.62 17.18
C SER A 106 -17.57 1.46 16.41
N LYS A 107 -18.04 2.15 15.35
CA LYS A 107 -17.21 3.05 14.56
C LYS A 107 -16.91 4.38 15.27
N ARG A 108 -17.57 4.68 16.39
CA ARG A 108 -17.43 5.94 17.14
C ARG A 108 -16.93 5.76 18.57
N ASP A 109 -17.53 4.83 19.33
CA ASP A 109 -17.03 4.47 20.65
C ASP A 109 -16.17 3.22 20.54
N LYS A 110 -14.87 3.40 20.33
CA LYS A 110 -13.92 2.31 20.06
C LYS A 110 -13.79 1.27 21.18
N LYS A 111 -14.38 1.50 22.36
CA LYS A 111 -14.43 0.50 23.45
C LYS A 111 -15.60 -0.47 23.31
N VAL A 112 -16.62 -0.09 22.53
CA VAL A 112 -17.88 -0.83 22.44
C VAL A 112 -17.77 -1.90 21.37
N LEU A 113 -17.95 -3.15 21.79
CA LEU A 113 -18.00 -4.32 20.92
C LEU A 113 -19.42 -4.89 20.94
N TYR A 114 -19.91 -5.24 19.75
CA TYR A 114 -21.20 -5.87 19.54
C TYR A 114 -21.02 -7.29 19.01
N PHE A 115 -21.85 -8.20 19.49
CA PHE A 115 -21.96 -9.58 19.01
C PHE A 115 -23.44 -9.95 18.91
N ALA A 116 -23.81 -10.81 17.98
CA ALA A 116 -25.21 -11.25 17.88
C ALA A 116 -25.38 -12.74 17.60
N ASN A 117 -26.47 -13.27 18.14
CA ASN A 117 -27.17 -14.47 17.70
C ASN A 117 -28.55 -14.03 17.18
N GLN A 118 -29.66 -14.63 17.60
CA GLN A 118 -30.99 -14.07 17.37
C GLN A 118 -31.24 -12.73 18.11
N ARG A 119 -30.40 -12.39 19.09
CA ARG A 119 -30.37 -11.13 19.85
C ARG A 119 -29.02 -10.45 19.71
N LEU A 120 -29.01 -9.13 19.87
CA LEU A 120 -27.81 -8.32 19.89
C LEU A 120 -27.32 -8.08 21.33
N PHE A 121 -26.02 -8.28 21.54
CA PHE A 121 -25.32 -8.02 22.79
C PHE A 121 -24.29 -6.90 22.62
N ARG A 122 -24.02 -6.21 23.72
CA ARG A 122 -23.03 -5.12 23.81
C ARG A 122 -22.11 -5.33 25.01
N THR A 123 -20.81 -5.10 24.82
CA THR A 123 -19.84 -4.90 25.91
C THR A 123 -19.06 -3.60 25.69
N ALA A 124 -18.52 -3.02 26.76
CA ALA A 124 -17.63 -1.85 26.72
C ALA A 124 -16.35 -2.03 27.56
N ASP A 125 -16.13 -3.24 28.08
CA ASP A 125 -15.03 -3.58 28.98
C ASP A 125 -14.24 -4.81 28.51
N GLY A 126 -14.30 -5.08 27.21
CA GLY A 126 -13.56 -6.16 26.57
C GLY A 126 -14.09 -7.55 26.90
N GLY A 127 -15.42 -7.67 27.01
CA GLY A 127 -16.12 -8.93 27.20
C GLY A 127 -16.25 -9.41 28.65
N ASN A 128 -15.94 -8.55 29.64
CA ASN A 128 -16.13 -8.94 31.04
C ASN A 128 -17.60 -8.84 31.46
N HIS A 129 -18.34 -7.87 30.91
CA HIS A 129 -19.78 -7.77 31.07
C HIS A 129 -20.44 -7.53 29.72
N TRP A 130 -21.49 -8.31 29.46
CA TRP A 130 -22.35 -8.18 28.29
C TRP A 130 -23.75 -7.75 28.70
N THR A 131 -24.42 -7.00 27.84
CA THR A 131 -25.82 -6.59 28.01
C THR A 131 -26.59 -6.89 26.73
N PRO A 132 -27.72 -7.63 26.78
CA PRO A 132 -28.61 -7.77 25.64
C PRO A 132 -29.29 -6.42 25.40
N ILE A 133 -29.17 -5.92 24.17
CA ILE A 133 -29.72 -4.62 23.75
C ILE A 133 -30.80 -4.79 22.67
N SER A 134 -31.31 -6.00 22.49
CA SER A 134 -32.48 -6.27 21.64
C SER A 134 -33.31 -7.45 22.17
N PRO A 135 -34.59 -7.53 21.79
CA PRO A 135 -35.32 -8.80 21.80
C PRO A 135 -34.78 -9.74 20.70
N ASP A 136 -35.44 -10.88 20.50
CA ASP A 136 -35.25 -11.66 19.26
C ASP A 136 -35.71 -10.81 18.07
N LEU A 137 -34.81 -10.56 17.12
CA LEU A 137 -35.06 -9.73 15.93
C LEU A 137 -35.30 -10.57 14.66
N THR A 138 -35.45 -11.88 14.80
CA THR A 138 -35.65 -12.83 13.70
C THR A 138 -37.14 -13.12 13.49
N ARG A 139 -37.48 -13.86 12.43
CA ARG A 139 -38.85 -14.30 12.17
C ARG A 139 -39.20 -15.43 13.14
N ALA A 140 -40.39 -15.35 13.72
CA ALA A 140 -40.94 -16.43 14.54
C ALA A 140 -41.20 -17.72 13.72
N ASP A 141 -41.46 -17.58 12.42
CA ASP A 141 -41.61 -18.67 11.46
C ASP A 141 -41.17 -18.17 10.08
N ALA A 142 -40.03 -18.65 9.58
CA ALA A 142 -39.56 -18.34 8.23
C ALA A 142 -40.20 -19.25 7.16
N GLY A 143 -40.94 -20.28 7.56
CA GLY A 143 -41.45 -21.33 6.69
C GLY A 143 -40.34 -22.18 6.08
N ILE A 144 -40.72 -23.22 5.35
CA ILE A 144 -39.79 -24.06 4.60
C ILE A 144 -39.60 -23.45 3.19
N PRO A 145 -38.37 -23.29 2.69
CA PRO A 145 -38.13 -22.84 1.32
C PRO A 145 -38.83 -23.73 0.29
N SER A 146 -39.48 -23.11 -0.70
CA SER A 146 -40.27 -23.83 -1.71
C SER A 146 -39.42 -24.62 -2.72
N ASN A 147 -38.10 -24.40 -2.75
CA ASN A 147 -37.17 -25.10 -3.63
C ASN A 147 -36.63 -26.42 -3.04
N LEU A 148 -36.98 -26.76 -1.79
CA LEU A 148 -36.61 -28.04 -1.19
C LEU A 148 -37.55 -29.15 -1.66
N ASP A 149 -37.00 -30.34 -1.90
CA ASP A 149 -37.81 -31.54 -2.08
C ASP A 149 -38.48 -31.97 -0.75
N ALA A 150 -39.53 -32.79 -0.84
CA ALA A 150 -40.33 -33.16 0.32
C ALA A 150 -39.52 -33.88 1.43
N PRO A 151 -38.61 -34.83 1.12
CA PRO A 151 -37.68 -35.37 2.11
C PRO A 151 -36.83 -34.32 2.83
N THR A 152 -36.16 -33.42 2.11
CA THR A 152 -35.32 -32.37 2.72
C THR A 152 -36.16 -31.34 3.49
N ALA A 153 -37.34 -30.99 3.00
CA ALA A 153 -38.29 -30.13 3.70
C ALA A 153 -38.78 -30.74 5.03
N ALA A 154 -38.93 -32.07 5.08
CA ALA A 154 -39.32 -32.79 6.29
C ALA A 154 -38.16 -32.95 7.30
N ASP A 155 -36.92 -32.79 6.85
CA ASP A 155 -35.73 -32.78 7.69
C ASP A 155 -35.56 -31.40 8.37
N ASP A 156 -36.14 -31.26 9.56
CA ASP A 156 -36.13 -30.02 10.36
C ASP A 156 -34.95 -29.97 11.35
N GLU A 157 -34.13 -31.03 11.45
CA GLU A 157 -33.07 -31.16 12.48
C GLU A 157 -33.54 -30.87 13.92
N HIS A 158 -34.85 -30.88 14.20
CA HIS A 158 -35.46 -30.42 15.45
C HIS A 158 -35.20 -28.94 15.78
N LEU A 159 -34.87 -28.11 14.79
CA LEU A 159 -34.57 -26.69 14.95
C LEU A 159 -35.81 -25.83 15.25
N GLY A 160 -37.02 -26.37 15.02
CA GLY A 160 -38.27 -25.64 15.22
C GLY A 160 -38.50 -24.62 14.11
N LYS A 161 -39.49 -23.74 14.31
CA LYS A 161 -39.93 -22.77 13.28
C LYS A 161 -39.10 -21.47 13.30
N ASP A 162 -38.56 -21.14 14.46
CA ASP A 162 -37.78 -19.97 14.74
C ASP A 162 -36.29 -20.31 14.58
N ARG A 163 -35.79 -20.28 13.34
CA ARG A 163 -34.43 -20.73 13.00
C ARG A 163 -33.42 -19.60 12.76
N GLY A 164 -33.89 -18.37 12.55
CA GLY A 164 -33.04 -17.27 12.10
C GLY A 164 -32.04 -16.79 13.14
N VAL A 165 -31.01 -16.10 12.65
CA VAL A 165 -30.04 -15.33 13.43
C VAL A 165 -29.88 -13.92 12.86
N ILE A 166 -29.39 -13.00 13.68
CA ILE A 166 -28.80 -11.76 13.16
C ILE A 166 -27.49 -12.13 12.48
N TYR A 167 -27.38 -11.85 11.18
CA TYR A 167 -26.23 -12.21 10.35
C TYR A 167 -25.30 -11.02 10.09
N THR A 168 -25.84 -9.80 10.15
CA THR A 168 -25.07 -8.57 9.95
C THR A 168 -25.32 -7.57 11.07
N ILE A 169 -24.24 -6.97 11.61
CA ILE A 169 -24.28 -5.81 12.49
C ILE A 169 -23.60 -4.64 11.77
N ALA A 170 -24.30 -3.51 11.66
CA ALA A 170 -23.77 -2.30 11.06
C ALA A 170 -23.87 -1.11 12.04
N PRO A 171 -22.80 -0.85 12.83
CA PRO A 171 -22.72 0.34 13.66
C PRO A 171 -22.59 1.61 12.80
N SER A 172 -23.31 2.67 13.15
CA SER A 172 -23.28 3.91 12.37
C SER A 172 -21.91 4.58 12.42
N PRO A 173 -21.36 4.99 11.27
CA PRO A 173 -20.16 5.83 11.25
C PRO A 173 -20.46 7.27 11.68
N LEU A 174 -21.70 7.66 11.99
CA LEU A 174 -22.08 9.03 12.33
C LEU A 174 -22.50 9.23 13.79
N ARG A 175 -23.09 8.21 14.43
CA ARG A 175 -23.59 8.30 15.81
C ARG A 175 -23.33 7.00 16.57
N ALA A 176 -22.74 7.08 17.76
CA ALA A 176 -22.31 5.92 18.53
C ALA A 176 -23.46 4.98 18.95
N GLU A 177 -24.65 5.53 19.20
CA GLU A 177 -25.83 4.78 19.66
C GLU A 177 -26.71 4.26 18.51
N ALA A 178 -26.40 4.61 17.26
CA ALA A 178 -27.18 4.20 16.11
C ALA A 178 -26.56 2.99 15.43
N LEU A 179 -27.36 1.97 15.17
CA LEU A 179 -26.93 0.78 14.45
C LEU A 179 -28.10 0.12 13.74
N TRP A 180 -27.76 -0.65 12.72
CA TRP A 180 -28.69 -1.47 11.97
C TRP A 180 -28.26 -2.92 12.05
N VAL A 181 -29.22 -3.83 11.99
CA VAL A 181 -28.94 -5.27 11.90
C VAL A 181 -29.75 -5.89 10.78
N GLY A 182 -29.20 -6.94 10.20
CA GLY A 182 -29.84 -7.77 9.17
C GLY A 182 -29.82 -9.23 9.58
N THR A 183 -30.90 -9.94 9.33
CA THR A 183 -31.03 -11.37 9.65
C THR A 183 -30.85 -12.24 8.41
N ASP A 184 -30.50 -13.51 8.62
CA ASP A 184 -30.40 -14.49 7.53
C ASP A 184 -31.77 -14.91 6.96
N ASP A 185 -32.84 -14.73 7.73
CA ASP A 185 -34.23 -14.92 7.32
C ASP A 185 -34.90 -13.68 6.68
N GLY A 186 -34.14 -12.59 6.48
CA GLY A 186 -34.52 -11.47 5.62
C GLY A 186 -35.29 -10.33 6.28
N LEU A 187 -35.00 -10.03 7.55
CA LEU A 187 -35.44 -8.83 8.25
C LEU A 187 -34.29 -7.82 8.41
N VAL A 188 -34.65 -6.53 8.36
CA VAL A 188 -33.73 -5.42 8.63
C VAL A 188 -34.31 -4.55 9.73
N TRP A 189 -33.50 -4.27 10.74
CA TRP A 189 -33.89 -3.48 11.90
C TRP A 189 -32.95 -2.32 12.14
N ARG A 190 -33.49 -1.23 12.70
CA ARG A 190 -32.76 -0.02 13.06
C ARG A 190 -33.06 0.39 14.49
N THR A 191 -32.03 0.80 15.20
CA THR A 191 -32.11 1.59 16.44
C THR A 191 -31.30 2.88 16.30
N ASP A 192 -31.72 3.92 17.01
CA ASP A 192 -31.01 5.20 17.08
C ASP A 192 -30.60 5.59 18.51
N ASP A 193 -30.87 4.73 19.49
CA ASP A 193 -30.83 4.97 20.94
C ASP A 193 -30.22 3.79 21.71
N GLY A 194 -29.20 3.16 21.13
CA GLY A 194 -28.40 2.14 21.79
C GLY A 194 -29.13 0.80 22.00
N GLY A 195 -30.21 0.57 21.26
CA GLY A 195 -31.02 -0.65 21.34
C GLY A 195 -32.25 -0.55 22.24
N ALA A 196 -32.53 0.62 22.83
CA ALA A 196 -33.74 0.80 23.63
C ALA A 196 -35.02 0.63 22.79
N HIS A 197 -35.01 1.12 21.55
CA HIS A 197 -36.11 0.92 20.59
C HIS A 197 -35.62 0.45 19.22
N TRP A 198 -36.33 -0.53 18.67
CA TRP A 198 -36.05 -1.12 17.36
C TRP A 198 -37.21 -0.93 16.40
N ARG A 199 -36.90 -0.54 15.16
CA ARG A 199 -37.88 -0.38 14.07
C ARG A 199 -37.55 -1.32 12.94
N ASN A 200 -38.55 -2.07 12.48
CA ASN A 200 -38.45 -2.87 11.27
C ASN A 200 -38.44 -1.93 10.07
N VAL A 201 -37.37 -1.98 9.28
CA VAL A 201 -37.13 -1.16 8.08
C VAL A 201 -36.91 -2.05 6.86
N THR A 202 -37.42 -3.28 6.88
CA THR A 202 -37.24 -4.28 5.82
C THR A 202 -37.86 -3.79 4.50
N PRO A 203 -37.13 -3.87 3.36
CA PRO A 203 -37.73 -3.63 2.05
C PRO A 203 -38.91 -4.57 1.80
N LYS A 204 -40.04 -4.03 1.33
CA LYS A 204 -41.28 -4.81 1.09
C LYS A 204 -41.11 -5.95 0.08
N ALA A 205 -40.10 -5.87 -0.78
CA ALA A 205 -39.79 -6.88 -1.78
C ALA A 205 -39.11 -8.13 -1.18
N LEU A 206 -38.58 -8.06 0.05
CA LEU A 206 -37.88 -9.19 0.66
C LEU A 206 -38.87 -10.19 1.25
N THR A 207 -38.66 -11.46 0.89
CA THR A 207 -39.39 -12.62 1.44
C THR A 207 -38.54 -13.30 2.52
N PRO A 208 -39.11 -14.24 3.31
CA PRO A 208 -38.29 -15.13 4.14
C PRO A 208 -37.13 -15.75 3.35
N TRP A 209 -36.05 -16.06 4.05
CA TRP A 209 -34.79 -16.62 3.49
C TRP A 209 -34.00 -15.68 2.57
N SER A 210 -34.33 -14.38 2.53
CA SER A 210 -33.54 -13.37 1.85
C SER A 210 -32.38 -12.90 2.73
N LYS A 211 -31.27 -13.64 2.77
CA LYS A 211 -30.16 -13.38 3.69
C LYS A 211 -29.60 -11.97 3.50
N ILE A 212 -29.62 -11.17 4.58
CA ILE A 212 -28.98 -9.85 4.59
C ILE A 212 -27.48 -10.03 4.82
N GLY A 213 -26.74 -10.20 3.72
CA GLY A 213 -25.29 -10.48 3.73
C GLY A 213 -24.42 -9.27 4.10
N GLY A 214 -24.93 -8.05 3.89
CA GLY A 214 -24.22 -6.84 4.29
C GLY A 214 -25.09 -5.61 4.36
N ILE A 215 -24.75 -4.70 5.27
CA ILE A 215 -25.38 -3.38 5.43
C ILE A 215 -24.26 -2.33 5.46
N ALA A 216 -24.25 -1.42 4.48
CA ALA A 216 -23.40 -0.24 4.50
C ALA A 216 -24.22 0.98 4.91
N LEU A 217 -23.96 1.49 6.11
CA LEU A 217 -24.54 2.76 6.58
C LEU A 217 -23.70 3.93 6.09
N SER A 218 -24.34 4.97 5.57
CA SER A 218 -23.60 6.06 4.94
C SER A 218 -22.74 6.85 5.95
N HIS A 219 -21.53 7.17 5.52
CA HIS A 219 -20.58 8.08 6.17
C HIS A 219 -21.01 9.55 6.07
N PHE A 220 -22.01 9.85 5.24
CA PHE A 220 -22.43 11.23 4.92
C PHE A 220 -23.86 11.55 5.36
N SER A 221 -24.70 10.54 5.59
CA SER A 221 -26.09 10.76 6.01
C SER A 221 -26.66 9.61 6.85
N ALA A 222 -27.20 9.92 8.03
CA ALA A 222 -27.87 8.93 8.89
C ALA A 222 -29.23 8.41 8.32
N LYS A 223 -29.62 8.87 7.13
CA LYS A 223 -30.81 8.40 6.41
C LYS A 223 -30.46 7.48 5.23
N VAL A 224 -29.21 7.43 4.81
CA VAL A 224 -28.77 6.63 3.66
C VAL A 224 -28.17 5.31 4.13
N ALA A 225 -28.62 4.22 3.53
CA ALA A 225 -28.07 2.89 3.74
C ALA A 225 -28.19 2.04 2.47
N TYR A 226 -27.27 1.09 2.33
CA TYR A 226 -27.23 0.13 1.24
C TYR A 226 -27.25 -1.29 1.81
N LEU A 227 -28.06 -2.17 1.21
CA LEU A 227 -28.16 -3.58 1.57
C LEU A 227 -27.61 -4.43 0.44
N ALA A 228 -26.77 -5.41 0.77
CA ALA A 228 -26.50 -6.57 -0.08
C ALA A 228 -27.37 -7.73 0.40
N VAL A 229 -28.17 -8.30 -0.51
CA VAL A 229 -29.09 -9.39 -0.20
C VAL A 229 -28.75 -10.59 -1.07
N ASP A 230 -28.61 -11.74 -0.41
CA ASP A 230 -28.22 -12.99 -1.04
C ASP A 230 -29.39 -13.99 -0.96
N ARG A 231 -29.82 -14.49 -2.13
CA ARG A 231 -30.92 -15.45 -2.29
C ARG A 231 -30.50 -16.73 -3.01
N HIS A 232 -29.21 -16.99 -3.20
CA HIS A 232 -28.75 -18.16 -3.98
C HIS A 232 -29.24 -19.49 -3.40
N ARG A 233 -29.45 -19.58 -2.07
CA ARG A 233 -30.02 -20.77 -1.41
C ARG A 233 -31.46 -21.08 -1.81
N LEU A 234 -32.12 -20.16 -2.50
CA LEU A 234 -33.45 -20.31 -3.09
C LEU A 234 -33.38 -20.57 -4.61
N ASP A 235 -32.21 -20.95 -5.13
CA ASP A 235 -31.92 -21.06 -6.56
C ASP A 235 -32.15 -19.73 -7.33
N ASP A 236 -31.91 -18.61 -6.64
CA ASP A 236 -32.02 -17.25 -7.18
C ASP A 236 -30.66 -16.54 -7.17
N ASP A 237 -29.95 -16.62 -8.30
CA ASP A 237 -28.65 -15.98 -8.53
C ASP A 237 -28.76 -14.49 -8.90
N THR A 238 -29.96 -13.91 -8.85
CA THR A 238 -30.17 -12.49 -9.20
C THR A 238 -29.40 -11.58 -8.22
N PRO A 239 -28.68 -10.56 -8.71
CA PRO A 239 -28.08 -9.56 -7.82
C PRO A 239 -29.17 -8.73 -7.14
N TYR A 240 -29.08 -8.59 -5.82
CA TYR A 240 -29.95 -7.70 -5.06
C TYR A 240 -29.11 -6.73 -4.22
N ILE A 241 -29.16 -5.46 -4.63
CA ILE A 241 -28.66 -4.33 -3.85
C ILE A 241 -29.82 -3.34 -3.69
N TYR A 242 -30.09 -2.92 -2.46
CA TYR A 242 -31.14 -1.93 -2.17
C TYR A 242 -30.54 -0.68 -1.53
N ARG A 243 -30.97 0.50 -1.99
CA ARG A 243 -30.65 1.80 -1.42
C ARG A 243 -31.87 2.39 -0.73
N THR A 244 -31.68 2.99 0.44
CA THR A 244 -32.64 3.91 1.05
C THR A 244 -31.99 5.28 1.24
N SER A 245 -32.78 6.35 1.19
CA SER A 245 -32.36 7.73 1.47
C SER A 245 -33.21 8.44 2.53
N ASP A 246 -34.17 7.73 3.11
CA ASP A 246 -35.14 8.24 4.09
C ASP A 246 -35.14 7.47 5.41
N GLY A 247 -34.07 6.72 5.66
CA GLY A 247 -33.84 5.98 6.89
C GLY A 247 -34.54 4.63 6.93
N GLY A 248 -34.82 4.04 5.76
CA GLY A 248 -35.40 2.70 5.61
C GLY A 248 -36.92 2.68 5.45
N LYS A 249 -37.55 3.83 5.17
CA LYS A 249 -39.01 3.87 4.91
C LYS A 249 -39.32 3.41 3.48
N ASN A 250 -38.49 3.82 2.52
CA ASN A 250 -38.54 3.38 1.13
C ASN A 250 -37.19 2.84 0.68
N TRP A 251 -37.25 1.91 -0.27
CA TRP A 251 -36.10 1.20 -0.82
C TRP A 251 -36.17 1.13 -2.34
N THR A 252 -35.03 1.30 -3.00
CA THR A 252 -34.87 1.23 -4.45
C THR A 252 -33.83 0.18 -4.78
N ALA A 253 -34.15 -0.75 -5.70
CA ALA A 253 -33.17 -1.69 -6.22
C ALA A 253 -32.18 -0.95 -7.14
N ILE A 254 -30.88 -1.17 -6.92
CA ILE A 254 -29.79 -0.43 -7.55
C ILE A 254 -28.73 -1.41 -8.08
N THR A 255 -29.08 -2.17 -9.11
CA THR A 255 -28.27 -3.29 -9.65
C THR A 255 -27.97 -3.18 -11.14
N ALA A 256 -28.31 -2.05 -11.77
CA ALA A 256 -28.09 -1.85 -13.19
C ALA A 256 -26.59 -1.89 -13.51
N GLY A 257 -26.19 -2.77 -14.45
CA GLY A 257 -24.79 -3.00 -14.81
C GLY A 257 -24.18 -4.27 -14.19
N ILE A 258 -24.83 -4.90 -13.22
CA ILE A 258 -24.43 -6.21 -12.68
C ILE A 258 -25.19 -7.32 -13.45
N PRO A 259 -24.51 -8.37 -13.94
CA PRO A 259 -25.14 -9.52 -14.59
C PRO A 259 -26.17 -10.23 -13.68
N LYS A 260 -27.24 -10.76 -14.29
CA LYS A 260 -28.36 -11.39 -13.57
C LYS A 260 -28.02 -12.71 -12.87
N ASP A 261 -26.89 -13.31 -13.21
CA ASP A 261 -26.41 -14.60 -12.70
C ASP A 261 -25.20 -14.41 -11.78
N SER A 262 -25.16 -13.29 -11.06
CA SER A 262 -24.03 -12.87 -10.22
C SER A 262 -24.55 -12.25 -8.92
N PHE A 263 -25.06 -13.10 -8.02
CA PHE A 263 -25.58 -12.66 -6.73
C PHE A 263 -24.50 -11.89 -5.93
N VAL A 264 -24.98 -11.00 -5.05
CA VAL A 264 -24.13 -10.01 -4.35
C VAL A 264 -23.91 -10.46 -2.92
N ASN A 265 -22.64 -10.53 -2.50
CA ASN A 265 -22.27 -10.86 -1.13
C ASN A 265 -22.14 -9.59 -0.27
N VAL A 266 -21.60 -8.51 -0.84
CA VAL A 266 -21.20 -7.33 -0.08
C VAL A 266 -21.35 -6.04 -0.89
N VAL A 267 -21.77 -4.97 -0.21
CA VAL A 267 -21.72 -3.58 -0.70
C VAL A 267 -21.07 -2.69 0.35
N ARG A 268 -20.22 -1.74 -0.07
CA ARG A 268 -19.55 -0.75 0.78
C ARG A 268 -19.62 0.64 0.15
N GLU A 269 -19.82 1.66 0.97
CA GLU A 269 -19.67 3.06 0.58
C GLU A 269 -18.24 3.50 0.89
N ASP A 270 -17.62 4.25 -0.02
CA ASP A 270 -16.32 4.87 0.26
C ASP A 270 -16.47 5.93 1.37
N PRO A 271 -15.66 5.88 2.44
CA PRO A 271 -15.80 6.79 3.58
C PRO A 271 -15.38 8.23 3.29
N GLN A 272 -14.68 8.48 2.17
CA GLN A 272 -14.13 9.79 1.80
C GLN A 272 -14.86 10.42 0.59
N HIS A 273 -15.60 9.63 -0.19
CA HIS A 273 -16.29 10.10 -1.40
C HIS A 273 -17.74 9.61 -1.47
N LYS A 274 -18.68 10.55 -1.24
CA LYS A 274 -20.11 10.28 -1.36
C LYS A 274 -20.47 9.83 -2.77
N GLY A 275 -21.28 8.78 -2.89
CA GLY A 275 -21.75 8.23 -4.16
C GLY A 275 -20.80 7.22 -4.80
N LEU A 276 -19.58 7.03 -4.26
CA LEU A 276 -18.68 5.96 -4.67
C LEU A 276 -18.99 4.70 -3.85
N LEU A 277 -19.43 3.64 -4.54
CA LEU A 277 -19.74 2.36 -3.93
C LEU A 277 -18.93 1.23 -4.56
N TYR A 278 -18.64 0.21 -3.77
CA TYR A 278 -18.01 -1.04 -4.19
C TYR A 278 -18.96 -2.20 -3.93
N ALA A 279 -19.04 -3.15 -4.85
CA ALA A 279 -19.80 -4.38 -4.69
C ALA A 279 -18.95 -5.61 -5.02
N GLY A 280 -19.02 -6.59 -4.11
CA GLY A 280 -18.44 -7.92 -4.29
C GLY A 280 -19.55 -8.93 -4.59
N THR A 281 -19.36 -9.71 -5.64
CA THR A 281 -20.32 -10.70 -6.14
C THR A 281 -19.70 -12.08 -6.21
N GLU A 282 -20.50 -13.09 -6.54
CA GLU A 282 -20.01 -14.45 -6.78
C GLU A 282 -19.00 -14.54 -7.93
N LYS A 283 -19.05 -13.60 -8.88
CA LYS A 283 -18.21 -13.63 -10.09
C LYS A 283 -17.19 -12.51 -10.17
N GLY A 284 -17.11 -11.61 -9.18
CA GLY A 284 -16.14 -10.51 -9.25
C GLY A 284 -16.54 -9.20 -8.58
N MET A 285 -15.78 -8.17 -8.90
CA MET A 285 -15.86 -6.82 -8.32
C MET A 285 -16.55 -5.81 -9.25
N TYR A 286 -17.34 -4.92 -8.66
CA TYR A 286 -17.98 -3.79 -9.33
C TYR A 286 -17.80 -2.50 -8.55
N VAL A 287 -17.85 -1.38 -9.27
CA VAL A 287 -17.83 -0.01 -8.73
C VAL A 287 -18.98 0.79 -9.32
N SER A 288 -19.57 1.67 -8.51
CA SER A 288 -20.52 2.69 -8.94
C SER A 288 -20.03 4.05 -8.48
N PHE A 289 -20.25 5.08 -9.31
CA PHE A 289 -19.90 6.46 -9.02
C PHE A 289 -21.12 7.37 -8.80
N ASP A 290 -22.33 6.78 -8.74
CA ASP A 290 -23.61 7.47 -8.71
C ASP A 290 -24.59 6.85 -7.71
N ASP A 291 -24.10 6.56 -6.49
CA ASP A 291 -24.88 5.99 -5.40
C ASP A 291 -25.54 4.63 -5.77
N GLY A 292 -24.95 3.88 -6.70
CA GLY A 292 -25.40 2.56 -7.13
C GLY A 292 -26.35 2.55 -8.33
N ASP A 293 -26.70 3.70 -8.89
CA ASP A 293 -27.63 3.75 -10.02
C ASP A 293 -27.05 3.05 -11.26
N HIS A 294 -25.72 3.10 -11.48
CA HIS A 294 -25.01 2.33 -12.50
C HIS A 294 -23.74 1.70 -11.94
N TRP A 295 -23.54 0.42 -12.24
CA TRP A 295 -22.36 -0.36 -11.88
C TRP A 295 -21.52 -0.70 -13.10
N GLN A 296 -20.21 -0.70 -12.91
CA GLN A 296 -19.24 -1.15 -13.91
C GLN A 296 -18.22 -2.08 -13.25
N SER A 297 -17.60 -2.96 -14.05
CA SER A 297 -16.60 -3.90 -13.55
C SER A 297 -15.39 -3.16 -12.96
N LEU A 298 -14.94 -3.63 -11.78
CA LEU A 298 -13.68 -3.27 -11.14
C LEU A 298 -12.72 -4.48 -11.10
N GLN A 299 -12.88 -5.46 -12.01
CA GLN A 299 -12.19 -6.75 -11.91
C GLN A 299 -10.65 -6.63 -11.99
N GLN A 300 -10.12 -5.73 -12.82
CA GLN A 300 -8.67 -5.54 -13.02
C GLN A 300 -7.92 -6.88 -13.18
N ASN A 301 -6.91 -7.17 -12.34
CA ASN A 301 -6.15 -8.42 -12.32
C ASN A 301 -6.65 -9.45 -11.28
N LEU A 302 -7.75 -9.16 -10.57
CA LEU A 302 -8.37 -10.13 -9.67
C LEU A 302 -8.89 -11.31 -10.51
N PRO A 303 -8.59 -12.58 -10.16
CA PRO A 303 -9.19 -13.72 -10.83
C PRO A 303 -10.71 -13.74 -10.65
N MET A 304 -11.45 -14.30 -11.60
CA MET A 304 -12.88 -14.56 -11.42
C MET A 304 -13.06 -15.50 -10.22
N THR A 305 -13.63 -14.98 -9.14
CA THR A 305 -13.79 -15.68 -7.86
C THR A 305 -14.90 -15.00 -7.05
N SER A 306 -15.49 -15.73 -6.10
CA SER A 306 -16.47 -15.17 -5.17
C SER A 306 -15.80 -14.17 -4.26
N VAL A 307 -16.23 -12.91 -4.34
CA VAL A 307 -15.82 -11.87 -3.41
C VAL A 307 -16.79 -11.88 -2.25
N ARG A 308 -16.29 -12.21 -1.06
CA ARG A 308 -17.11 -12.45 0.13
C ARG A 308 -17.28 -11.21 1.01
N ASP A 309 -16.24 -10.39 1.11
CA ASP A 309 -16.28 -9.18 1.93
C ASP A 309 -15.26 -8.14 1.45
N ILE A 310 -15.49 -6.89 1.82
CA ILE A 310 -14.68 -5.72 1.47
C ILE A 310 -14.54 -4.84 2.72
N ASP A 311 -13.31 -4.38 2.99
CA ASP A 311 -13.00 -3.31 3.93
C ASP A 311 -12.28 -2.16 3.21
N VAL A 312 -12.74 -0.93 3.42
CA VAL A 312 -12.12 0.27 2.83
C VAL A 312 -11.20 0.88 3.87
N HIS A 313 -9.91 0.55 3.79
CA HIS A 313 -8.90 0.99 4.76
C HIS A 313 -8.13 2.20 4.22
N GLY A 314 -8.50 3.41 4.67
CA GLY A 314 -7.83 4.64 4.25
C GLY A 314 -7.98 4.88 2.75
N ASP A 315 -6.89 4.68 2.01
CA ASP A 315 -6.83 4.82 0.55
C ASP A 315 -6.73 3.46 -0.16
N ASP A 316 -6.89 2.33 0.55
CA ASP A 316 -6.83 0.98 -0.02
C ASP A 316 -8.21 0.28 0.03
N LEU A 317 -8.42 -0.64 -0.91
CA LEU A 317 -9.58 -1.54 -0.92
C LEU A 317 -9.13 -2.97 -0.62
N VAL A 318 -9.45 -3.46 0.58
CA VAL A 318 -9.07 -4.80 1.05
C VAL A 318 -10.23 -5.76 0.80
N ILE A 319 -9.95 -6.90 0.17
CA ILE A 319 -10.94 -7.81 -0.40
C ILE A 319 -10.68 -9.22 0.13
N ALA A 320 -11.72 -9.86 0.68
CA ALA A 320 -11.72 -11.30 0.98
C ALA A 320 -12.38 -12.08 -0.16
N THR A 321 -11.76 -13.19 -0.55
CA THR A 321 -12.27 -14.05 -1.62
C THR A 321 -12.46 -15.50 -1.15
N HIS A 322 -13.42 -16.20 -1.75
CA HIS A 322 -13.61 -17.63 -1.56
C HIS A 322 -12.74 -18.41 -2.56
N GLY A 323 -11.43 -18.47 -2.29
CA GLY A 323 -10.49 -19.34 -3.01
C GLY A 323 -9.20 -18.68 -3.47
N ARG A 324 -9.05 -17.37 -3.34
CA ARG A 324 -7.85 -16.60 -3.73
C ARG A 324 -7.28 -15.73 -2.59
N GLY A 325 -7.68 -15.99 -1.35
CA GLY A 325 -7.19 -15.28 -0.16
C GLY A 325 -7.58 -13.81 -0.13
N PHE A 326 -6.71 -12.99 0.47
CA PHE A 326 -6.86 -11.54 0.49
C PHE A 326 -6.28 -10.89 -0.77
N TRP A 327 -6.93 -9.83 -1.23
CA TRP A 327 -6.43 -8.91 -2.25
C TRP A 327 -6.50 -7.49 -1.73
N ILE A 328 -5.51 -6.67 -2.07
CA ILE A 328 -5.51 -5.24 -1.76
C ILE A 328 -5.37 -4.50 -3.09
N MET A 329 -6.35 -3.64 -3.40
CA MET A 329 -6.17 -2.63 -4.44
C MET A 329 -5.54 -1.40 -3.81
N ASP A 330 -4.22 -1.28 -3.99
CA ASP A 330 -3.44 -0.19 -3.41
C ASP A 330 -3.83 1.15 -4.05
N ASP A 331 -4.11 2.15 -3.21
CA ASP A 331 -4.43 3.53 -3.62
C ASP A 331 -5.60 3.64 -4.63
N ILE A 332 -6.82 3.72 -4.09
CA ILE A 332 -8.08 3.99 -4.80
C ILE A 332 -8.35 5.49 -5.01
N THR A 333 -7.37 6.38 -4.76
CA THR A 333 -7.57 7.83 -4.84
C THR A 333 -7.96 8.32 -6.24
N ALA A 334 -7.53 7.63 -7.30
CA ALA A 334 -7.97 7.91 -8.66
C ALA A 334 -9.49 7.66 -8.84
N LEU A 335 -10.03 6.58 -8.25
CA LEU A 335 -11.47 6.26 -8.33
C LEU A 335 -12.32 7.39 -7.72
N ARG A 336 -11.89 7.96 -6.59
CA ARG A 336 -12.55 9.10 -5.93
C ARG A 336 -12.57 10.39 -6.75
N GLN A 337 -11.88 10.44 -7.87
CA GLN A 337 -11.77 11.61 -8.74
C GLN A 337 -12.41 11.39 -10.12
N MET A 338 -12.89 10.18 -10.43
CA MET A 338 -13.37 9.82 -11.76
C MET A 338 -14.56 10.67 -12.23
N ASN A 339 -15.49 11.02 -11.34
CA ASN A 339 -16.64 11.88 -11.68
C ASN A 339 -16.24 13.29 -12.14
N ALA A 340 -15.05 13.77 -11.77
CA ALA A 340 -14.55 15.08 -12.17
C ALA A 340 -13.75 15.06 -13.49
N VAL A 341 -13.54 13.87 -14.07
CA VAL A 341 -12.77 13.72 -15.32
C VAL A 341 -13.62 14.17 -16.49
N ALA A 342 -13.20 15.24 -17.16
CA ALA A 342 -13.83 15.69 -18.40
C ALA A 342 -13.63 14.66 -19.51
N ALA A 343 -14.68 14.35 -20.26
CA ALA A 343 -14.61 13.43 -21.39
C ALA A 343 -13.58 13.91 -22.42
N GLY A 344 -12.66 13.02 -22.82
CA GLY A 344 -11.67 13.28 -23.87
C GLY A 344 -10.44 14.11 -23.46
N GLY A 345 -10.30 14.49 -22.19
CA GLY A 345 -9.11 15.19 -21.67
C GLY A 345 -8.09 14.26 -21.02
N SER A 346 -6.79 14.60 -21.12
CA SER A 346 -5.77 14.00 -20.25
C SER A 346 -5.94 14.50 -18.82
N VAL A 347 -5.68 13.63 -17.85
CA VAL A 347 -5.84 13.95 -16.42
C VAL A 347 -4.62 13.52 -15.65
N LEU A 348 -4.16 14.38 -14.74
CA LEU A 348 -3.30 14.01 -13.63
C LEU A 348 -4.16 13.99 -12.36
N PHE A 349 -4.36 12.80 -11.79
CA PHE A 349 -5.10 12.65 -10.55
C PHE A 349 -4.29 13.22 -9.40
N LYS A 350 -4.97 13.84 -8.43
CA LYS A 350 -4.31 14.26 -7.20
C LYS A 350 -3.82 13.00 -6.46
N PRO A 351 -2.51 12.86 -6.20
CA PRO A 351 -1.99 11.70 -5.48
C PRO A 351 -2.48 11.64 -4.03
N ALA A 352 -2.51 10.41 -3.48
CA ALA A 352 -2.69 10.18 -2.05
C ALA A 352 -1.54 10.77 -1.23
N VAL A 353 -1.70 10.79 0.10
CA VAL A 353 -0.58 11.08 1.00
C VAL A 353 0.42 9.93 0.92
N THR A 354 1.68 10.23 0.59
CA THR A 354 2.74 9.23 0.54
C THR A 354 3.53 9.21 1.84
N TYR A 355 3.94 8.02 2.29
CA TYR A 355 4.89 7.86 3.40
C TYR A 355 6.28 7.55 2.86
N ARG A 356 7.31 8.19 3.45
CA ARG A 356 8.73 7.96 3.17
C ARG A 356 9.20 6.64 3.81
N VAL A 357 8.66 5.53 3.33
CA VAL A 357 9.05 4.19 3.77
C VAL A 357 10.34 3.80 3.04
N ARG A 358 11.42 3.60 3.79
CA ARG A 358 12.70 3.12 3.26
C ARG A 358 12.69 1.59 3.25
N PRO A 359 13.01 0.92 2.12
CA PRO A 359 13.20 -0.52 2.10
C PRO A 359 14.28 -0.97 3.08
N THR A 360 14.16 -2.19 3.60
CA THR A 360 15.23 -2.80 4.39
C THR A 360 16.51 -2.91 3.58
N ARG A 361 17.63 -2.77 4.28
CA ARG A 361 18.95 -3.02 3.71
C ARG A 361 19.16 -4.54 3.57
N PHE A 362 20.29 -4.93 2.98
CA PHE A 362 20.68 -6.32 2.79
C PHE A 362 20.41 -7.18 4.04
N THR A 363 19.39 -8.05 3.93
CA THR A 363 19.02 -9.07 4.93
C THR A 363 19.52 -10.46 4.56
N GLY A 364 20.11 -10.61 3.37
CA GLY A 364 20.54 -11.90 2.82
C GLY A 364 20.27 -11.97 1.33
N THR A 365 20.42 -13.17 0.76
CA THR A 365 19.97 -13.49 -0.59
C THR A 365 18.43 -13.45 -0.63
N PRO A 366 17.80 -12.79 -1.62
CA PRO A 366 16.35 -12.81 -1.79
C PRO A 366 15.80 -14.23 -1.87
N MET A 367 14.54 -14.42 -1.45
CA MET A 367 13.87 -15.70 -1.56
C MET A 367 13.73 -16.12 -3.05
N PRO A 368 13.85 -17.41 -3.36
CA PRO A 368 13.51 -17.93 -4.69
C PRO A 368 12.08 -17.53 -5.08
N LYS A 369 11.86 -17.11 -6.34
CA LYS A 369 10.55 -16.61 -6.79
C LYS A 369 9.47 -17.69 -6.95
N ASP A 370 9.85 -18.96 -6.83
CA ASP A 370 8.96 -20.11 -6.73
C ASP A 370 8.41 -20.35 -5.30
N GLU A 371 8.95 -19.66 -4.29
CA GLU A 371 8.35 -19.63 -2.96
C GLU A 371 7.05 -18.83 -2.93
N LEU A 372 6.12 -19.23 -2.06
CA LEU A 372 4.84 -18.53 -1.89
C LEU A 372 5.06 -17.15 -1.27
N MET A 373 4.83 -16.11 -2.06
CA MET A 373 4.91 -14.70 -1.64
C MET A 373 3.86 -13.84 -2.35
N ALA A 374 3.42 -12.78 -1.71
CA ALA A 374 2.63 -11.71 -2.31
C ALA A 374 3.48 -10.45 -2.50
N GLU A 375 3.16 -9.66 -3.52
CA GLU A 375 3.88 -8.41 -3.80
C GLU A 375 3.60 -7.35 -2.74
N ASN A 376 4.60 -6.53 -2.44
CA ASN A 376 4.38 -5.30 -1.69
C ASN A 376 3.71 -4.25 -2.59
N PRO A 377 2.88 -3.34 -2.03
CA PRO A 377 2.57 -2.09 -2.71
C PRO A 377 3.88 -1.39 -3.13
N PRO A 378 3.90 -0.66 -4.26
CA PRO A 378 5.10 -0.01 -4.73
C PRO A 378 5.75 0.90 -3.67
N PHE A 379 7.09 0.93 -3.64
CA PHE A 379 7.84 1.83 -2.77
C PHE A 379 7.96 3.21 -3.42
N GLY A 380 7.19 4.18 -2.91
CA GLY A 380 7.27 5.57 -3.34
C GLY A 380 5.91 6.25 -3.41
N ALA A 381 5.86 7.39 -4.10
CA ALA A 381 4.64 8.10 -4.39
C ALA A 381 3.97 7.53 -5.64
N ILE A 382 2.77 6.97 -5.47
CA ILE A 382 1.88 6.54 -6.56
C ILE A 382 1.30 7.79 -7.23
N ILE A 383 1.47 7.88 -8.55
CA ILE A 383 1.04 9.00 -9.37
C ILE A 383 0.25 8.42 -10.54
N ASP A 384 -1.07 8.52 -10.45
CA ASP A 384 -1.98 8.06 -11.49
C ASP A 384 -2.29 9.18 -12.48
N TYR A 385 -2.35 8.84 -13.76
CA TYR A 385 -2.78 9.72 -14.84
C TYR A 385 -3.59 8.95 -15.88
N ALA A 386 -4.43 9.65 -16.62
CA ALA A 386 -5.22 9.08 -17.70
C ALA A 386 -4.96 9.83 -19.01
N LEU A 387 -4.86 9.07 -20.10
CA LEU A 387 -4.68 9.57 -21.45
C LEU A 387 -5.87 9.13 -22.31
N PRO A 388 -6.60 10.07 -22.95
CA PRO A 388 -7.79 9.74 -23.73
C PRO A 388 -7.43 9.04 -25.04
N ASN A 389 -6.25 9.33 -25.58
CA ASN A 389 -5.75 8.83 -26.87
C ASN A 389 -4.29 8.43 -26.73
N LYS A 390 -3.74 7.81 -27.79
CA LYS A 390 -2.30 7.55 -27.87
C LYS A 390 -1.58 8.86 -28.10
N MET A 391 -0.57 9.15 -27.29
CA MET A 391 0.21 10.39 -27.39
C MET A 391 1.28 10.26 -28.47
N SER A 392 1.37 11.26 -29.35
CA SER A 392 2.43 11.36 -30.36
C SER A 392 3.68 12.05 -29.81
N GLY A 393 3.49 12.98 -28.86
CA GLY A 393 4.58 13.64 -28.15
C GLY A 393 5.11 12.82 -26.97
N ALA A 394 6.21 13.29 -26.40
CA ALA A 394 6.70 12.73 -25.14
C ALA A 394 5.75 13.09 -23.99
N VAL A 395 5.42 12.09 -23.17
CA VAL A 395 4.75 12.30 -21.88
C VAL A 395 5.84 12.51 -20.84
N THR A 396 5.76 13.58 -20.07
CA THR A 396 6.77 13.91 -19.06
C THR A 396 6.14 14.08 -17.69
N LEU A 397 6.87 13.71 -16.65
CA LEU A 397 6.46 13.91 -15.27
C LEU A 397 7.58 14.63 -14.53
N THR A 398 7.29 15.80 -13.98
CA THR A 398 8.24 16.60 -13.21
C THR A 398 7.77 16.72 -11.77
N VAL A 399 8.64 16.39 -10.84
CA VAL A 399 8.45 16.61 -9.40
C VAL A 399 9.16 17.90 -9.02
N LEU A 400 8.46 18.77 -8.30
CA LEU A 400 8.94 20.05 -7.83
C LEU A 400 8.85 20.12 -6.30
N ASP A 401 9.82 20.75 -5.66
CA ASP A 401 9.77 21.02 -4.22
C ASP A 401 8.81 22.17 -3.88
N ALA A 402 8.64 22.46 -2.59
CA ALA A 402 7.81 23.56 -2.10
C ALA A 402 8.24 24.96 -2.61
N ARG A 403 9.43 25.11 -3.19
CA ARG A 403 9.96 26.34 -3.78
C ARG A 403 9.89 26.34 -5.31
N ASN A 404 9.15 25.40 -5.91
CA ASN A 404 9.06 25.17 -7.36
C ASN A 404 10.40 24.83 -8.03
N ARG A 405 11.37 24.30 -7.29
CA ARG A 405 12.63 23.80 -7.88
C ARG A 405 12.45 22.36 -8.31
N GLU A 406 13.02 22.01 -9.45
CA GLU A 406 13.00 20.64 -9.95
C GLU A 406 13.73 19.69 -8.99
N VAL A 407 13.01 18.64 -8.61
CA VAL A 407 13.51 17.52 -7.79
C VAL A 407 13.97 16.40 -8.70
N ARG A 408 13.09 15.98 -9.61
CA ARG A 408 13.35 14.95 -10.61
C ARG A 408 12.38 15.11 -11.78
N ARG A 409 12.83 14.77 -12.98
CA ARG A 409 12.02 14.75 -14.21
C ARG A 409 12.17 13.40 -14.89
N PHE A 410 11.05 12.90 -15.41
CA PHE A 410 10.92 11.67 -16.17
C PHE A 410 10.29 11.96 -17.53
N SER A 411 10.65 11.17 -18.54
CA SER A 411 10.08 11.21 -19.88
C SER A 411 9.78 9.81 -20.40
N SER A 412 8.69 9.66 -21.16
CA SER A 412 8.39 8.44 -21.91
C SER A 412 9.45 8.10 -22.97
N THR A 413 10.36 9.03 -23.25
CA THR A 413 11.49 8.86 -24.18
C THR A 413 12.81 8.59 -23.46
N ASP A 414 12.81 8.46 -22.13
CA ASP A 414 14.02 8.16 -21.38
C ASP A 414 14.57 6.80 -21.79
N LYS A 415 15.89 6.72 -21.99
CA LYS A 415 16.54 5.47 -22.36
C LYS A 415 16.58 4.54 -21.16
N VAL A 416 15.69 3.56 -21.15
CA VAL A 416 15.74 2.46 -20.20
C VAL A 416 16.96 1.60 -20.51
N LYS A 417 17.89 1.52 -19.56
CA LYS A 417 19.03 0.62 -19.68
C LYS A 417 18.58 -0.81 -19.37
N VAL A 418 18.08 -1.52 -20.39
CA VAL A 418 17.86 -2.97 -20.29
C VAL A 418 19.24 -3.62 -20.19
N THR A 419 19.55 -4.17 -19.02
CA THR A 419 20.79 -4.93 -18.85
C THR A 419 20.49 -6.36 -19.27
N ASP A 420 21.35 -6.94 -20.11
CA ASP A 420 21.18 -8.31 -20.60
C ASP A 420 21.15 -9.28 -19.41
N PRO A 421 20.04 -10.01 -19.20
CA PRO A 421 19.92 -11.01 -18.14
C PRO A 421 21.08 -12.01 -18.09
N ALA A 422 21.67 -12.35 -19.24
CA ALA A 422 22.81 -13.27 -19.33
C ALA A 422 24.10 -12.71 -18.68
N THR A 423 24.15 -11.41 -18.42
CA THR A 423 25.30 -10.75 -17.77
C THR A 423 25.16 -10.70 -16.24
N PHE A 424 23.99 -11.05 -15.70
CA PHE A 424 23.79 -11.05 -14.26
C PHE A 424 24.52 -12.23 -13.61
N LYS A 425 25.10 -11.97 -12.43
CA LYS A 425 25.70 -13.00 -11.57
C LYS A 425 24.68 -13.57 -10.57
N PHE A 426 23.41 -13.24 -10.75
CA PHE A 426 22.28 -13.56 -9.89
C PHE A 426 21.02 -13.65 -10.75
N ALA A 427 19.93 -14.13 -10.15
CA ALA A 427 18.68 -14.40 -10.85
C ALA A 427 18.10 -13.10 -11.46
N PRO A 428 17.84 -13.02 -12.79
CA PRO A 428 17.31 -11.81 -13.42
C PRO A 428 15.99 -11.29 -12.83
N GLU A 429 15.17 -12.19 -12.32
CA GLU A 429 13.91 -11.93 -11.62
C GLU A 429 14.07 -11.14 -10.31
N TRP A 430 15.29 -11.00 -9.80
CA TRP A 430 15.60 -10.13 -8.65
C TRP A 430 15.86 -8.67 -9.05
N VAL A 431 15.94 -8.36 -10.34
CA VAL A 431 16.07 -6.99 -10.83
C VAL A 431 14.67 -6.43 -11.11
N PRO A 432 14.22 -5.40 -10.37
CA PRO A 432 12.93 -4.78 -10.64
C PRO A 432 12.93 -4.14 -12.04
N ALA A 433 11.81 -4.27 -12.74
CA ALA A 433 11.64 -3.59 -14.01
C ALA A 433 11.63 -2.06 -13.79
N PRO A 434 12.37 -1.28 -14.59
CA PRO A 434 12.37 0.17 -14.47
C PRO A 434 11.01 0.75 -14.86
N ALA A 435 10.48 1.65 -14.03
CA ALA A 435 9.24 2.35 -14.30
C ALA A 435 9.39 3.29 -15.51
N THR A 436 8.42 3.26 -16.43
CA THR A 436 8.38 4.15 -17.59
C THR A 436 7.03 4.84 -17.70
N LEU A 437 7.03 6.06 -18.23
CA LEU A 437 5.78 6.75 -18.57
C LEU A 437 5.22 6.15 -19.86
N SER A 438 3.95 5.75 -19.81
CA SER A 438 3.20 5.26 -20.95
C SER A 438 2.65 6.41 -21.79
N VAL A 439 2.53 6.15 -23.08
CA VAL A 439 1.90 7.03 -24.07
C VAL A 439 0.60 6.43 -24.62
N THR A 440 0.18 5.26 -24.15
CA THR A 440 -1.00 4.56 -24.68
C THR A 440 -2.30 5.15 -24.11
N PRO A 441 -3.46 4.96 -24.77
CA PRO A 441 -4.74 5.33 -24.19
C PRO A 441 -5.01 4.55 -22.90
N GLY A 442 -5.73 5.16 -21.95
CA GLY A 442 -6.15 4.54 -20.69
C GLY A 442 -5.52 5.18 -19.45
N MET A 443 -5.76 4.54 -18.31
CA MET A 443 -5.21 4.93 -17.02
C MET A 443 -3.86 4.26 -16.80
N HIS A 444 -2.91 5.01 -16.24
CA HIS A 444 -1.54 4.60 -16.02
C HIS A 444 -1.10 5.00 -14.62
N ARG A 445 -0.31 4.13 -14.00
CA ARG A 445 0.31 4.36 -12.70
C ARG A 445 1.82 4.54 -12.88
N PHE A 446 2.37 5.62 -12.34
CA PHE A 446 3.81 5.85 -12.25
C PHE A 446 4.20 6.00 -10.78
N VAL A 447 5.37 5.49 -10.40
CA VAL A 447 5.85 5.55 -9.01
C VAL A 447 7.12 6.38 -8.95
N TRP A 448 7.07 7.50 -8.23
CA TRP A 448 8.27 8.23 -7.86
C TRP A 448 8.86 7.65 -6.58
N ASP A 449 10.05 7.07 -6.68
CA ASP A 449 10.86 6.46 -5.61
C ASP A 449 11.29 7.41 -4.46
N LEU A 450 10.76 8.63 -4.44
CA LEU A 450 11.07 9.68 -3.47
C LEU A 450 12.54 10.10 -3.45
N ARG A 451 13.22 10.03 -4.59
CA ARG A 451 14.61 10.50 -4.72
C ARG A 451 14.76 11.70 -5.66
N TYR A 452 15.71 12.56 -5.34
CA TYR A 452 16.18 13.60 -6.26
C TYR A 452 16.90 12.95 -7.45
N ALA A 453 16.96 13.67 -8.57
CA ALA A 453 17.77 13.23 -9.70
C ALA A 453 19.24 13.06 -9.30
N ALA A 454 19.84 11.92 -9.65
CA ALA A 454 21.27 11.74 -9.44
C ALA A 454 22.06 12.75 -10.29
N PRO A 455 23.20 13.26 -9.80
CA PRO A 455 24.05 14.17 -10.57
C PRO A 455 24.56 13.50 -11.85
N ALA A 456 24.64 14.23 -12.97
CA ALA A 456 24.92 13.69 -14.31
C ALA A 456 26.24 12.87 -14.47
N SER A 457 27.16 12.94 -13.51
CA SER A 457 28.45 12.23 -13.50
C SER A 457 28.50 11.04 -12.52
N SER A 458 27.38 10.66 -11.90
CA SER A 458 27.33 9.52 -10.98
C SER A 458 27.54 8.19 -11.72
N LYS A 459 28.12 7.20 -11.04
CA LYS A 459 28.25 5.84 -11.59
C LYS A 459 26.86 5.17 -11.67
N PRO A 460 26.61 4.22 -12.59
CA PRO A 460 25.32 3.54 -12.71
C PRO A 460 24.85 2.81 -11.43
N SER A 461 25.76 2.42 -10.54
CA SER A 461 25.42 1.82 -9.23
C SER A 461 24.98 2.85 -8.18
N GLN A 462 24.95 4.14 -8.53
CA GLN A 462 24.50 5.31 -7.76
C GLN A 462 23.41 6.06 -8.57
N ALA A 463 22.57 5.32 -9.29
CA ALA A 463 21.64 5.89 -10.27
C ALA A 463 20.55 6.79 -9.67
N ASP A 464 20.34 6.76 -8.35
CA ASP A 464 19.36 7.59 -7.68
C ASP A 464 20.01 8.55 -6.69
N GLY A 465 19.54 9.81 -6.69
CA GLY A 465 20.06 10.85 -5.81
C GLY A 465 19.52 10.74 -4.38
N VAL A 466 19.80 11.77 -3.59
CA VAL A 466 19.38 11.86 -2.19
C VAL A 466 17.87 11.69 -1.98
N TRP A 467 17.47 11.06 -0.89
CA TRP A 467 16.05 10.93 -0.53
C TRP A 467 15.38 12.29 -0.28
N ALA A 468 14.19 12.44 -0.84
CA ALA A 468 13.36 13.62 -0.67
C ALA A 468 12.78 13.68 0.76
N PRO A 469 13.01 14.76 1.53
CA PRO A 469 12.51 14.86 2.90
C PRO A 469 10.98 14.88 2.94
N PRO A 470 10.35 14.58 4.09
CA PRO A 470 8.94 14.88 4.28
C PRO A 470 8.65 16.35 3.96
N GLY A 471 7.48 16.60 3.37
CA GLY A 471 7.08 17.94 2.96
C GLY A 471 6.06 17.97 1.83
N ARG A 472 5.84 19.17 1.31
CA ARG A 472 4.95 19.43 0.18
C ARG A 472 5.73 19.47 -1.13
N TYR A 473 5.20 18.78 -2.12
CA TYR A 473 5.72 18.70 -3.48
C TYR A 473 4.62 19.05 -4.48
N THR A 474 5.01 19.34 -5.71
CA THR A 474 4.10 19.42 -6.85
C THR A 474 4.52 18.39 -7.89
N VAL A 475 3.58 17.59 -8.36
CA VAL A 475 3.76 16.73 -9.53
C VAL A 475 3.15 17.43 -10.74
N ALA A 476 3.87 17.46 -11.85
CA ALA A 476 3.47 18.13 -13.08
C ALA A 476 3.57 17.15 -14.25
N LEU A 477 2.44 16.78 -14.83
CA LEU A 477 2.35 15.94 -16.02
C LEU A 477 2.34 16.84 -17.26
N GLY A 478 3.31 16.66 -18.15
CA GLY A 478 3.39 17.31 -19.45
C GLY A 478 2.91 16.39 -20.56
N VAL A 479 1.87 16.79 -21.31
CA VAL A 479 1.29 16.05 -22.44
C VAL A 479 0.96 17.02 -23.55
N ASP A 480 1.48 16.81 -24.76
CA ASP A 480 1.21 17.62 -25.95
C ASP A 480 1.30 19.15 -25.73
N GLY A 481 2.29 19.59 -24.94
CA GLY A 481 2.51 21.00 -24.61
C GLY A 481 1.64 21.55 -23.47
N HIS A 482 0.68 20.78 -22.97
CA HIS A 482 -0.11 21.11 -21.78
C HIS A 482 0.58 20.59 -20.51
N SER A 483 0.40 21.31 -19.39
CA SER A 483 0.90 20.92 -18.07
C SER A 483 -0.25 20.80 -17.07
N TYR A 484 -0.42 19.61 -16.50
CA TYR A 484 -1.38 19.31 -15.44
C TYR A 484 -0.63 19.20 -14.13
N ARG A 485 -1.04 19.94 -13.10
CA ARG A 485 -0.30 20.04 -11.83
C ARG A 485 -1.16 19.60 -10.66
N GLN A 486 -0.60 18.78 -9.78
CA GLN A 486 -1.23 18.37 -8.53
C GLN A 486 -0.27 18.50 -7.36
N THR A 487 -0.82 18.77 -6.17
CA THR A 487 -0.03 18.75 -4.93
C THR A 487 0.18 17.30 -4.49
N LEU A 488 1.41 16.98 -4.09
CA LEU A 488 1.80 15.74 -3.43
C LEU A 488 2.28 16.05 -2.01
N VAL A 489 1.87 15.26 -1.02
CA VAL A 489 2.33 15.39 0.37
C VAL A 489 3.08 14.12 0.74
N VAL A 490 4.34 14.28 1.15
CA VAL A 490 5.19 13.21 1.67
C VAL A 490 5.29 13.36 3.19
N LYS A 491 4.89 12.33 3.94
CA LYS A 491 5.04 12.25 5.40
C LYS A 491 6.19 11.33 5.79
N ALA A 492 6.74 11.54 6.98
CA ALA A 492 7.68 10.58 7.58
C ALA A 492 6.98 9.25 7.85
N ASP A 493 7.73 8.14 7.81
CA ASP A 493 7.26 6.84 8.26
C ASP A 493 6.72 6.94 9.70
N PRO A 494 5.45 6.59 9.99
CA PRO A 494 4.86 6.67 11.32
C PRO A 494 5.60 5.88 12.41
N ARG A 495 6.38 4.86 12.03
CA ARG A 495 7.19 4.06 12.95
C ARG A 495 8.46 4.80 13.39
N VAL A 496 8.97 5.70 12.55
CA VAL A 496 10.17 6.50 12.81
C VAL A 496 9.82 7.69 13.71
N LYS A 497 10.51 7.81 14.85
CA LYS A 497 10.28 8.87 15.85
C LYS A 497 11.26 10.04 15.74
N VAL A 498 11.91 10.17 14.58
CA VAL A 498 12.88 11.25 14.30
C VAL A 498 12.12 12.53 13.95
N PRO A 499 12.46 13.69 14.56
CA PRO A 499 11.81 14.96 14.24
C PRO A 499 12.04 15.40 12.79
N GLU A 500 11.06 16.05 12.16
CA GLU A 500 11.16 16.54 10.78
C GLU A 500 12.38 17.47 10.57
N ALA A 501 12.69 18.31 11.57
CA ALA A 501 13.87 19.18 11.53
C ALA A 501 15.21 18.40 11.44
N ALA A 502 15.28 17.19 11.99
CA ALA A 502 16.44 16.32 11.86
C ALA A 502 16.54 15.72 10.44
N LEU A 503 15.41 15.30 9.86
CA LEU A 503 15.37 14.81 8.48
C LEU A 503 15.75 15.90 7.46
N LEU A 504 15.42 17.17 7.74
CA LEU A 504 15.89 18.29 6.94
C LEU A 504 17.40 18.53 7.06
N ARG A 505 18.00 18.28 8.24
CA ARG A 505 19.46 18.33 8.41
C ARG A 505 20.14 17.16 7.72
N GLU A 506 19.58 15.96 7.81
CA GLU A 506 19.99 14.76 7.07
C GLU A 506 20.06 15.06 5.58
N PHE A 507 18.95 15.51 5.00
CA PHE A 507 18.86 15.90 3.60
C PHE A 507 19.90 16.97 3.21
N ALA A 508 20.04 18.03 4.02
CA ALA A 508 20.99 19.09 3.74
C ALA A 508 22.45 18.62 3.76
N LEU A 509 22.80 17.68 4.65
CA LEU A 509 24.13 17.07 4.67
C LEU A 509 24.29 16.09 3.51
N ALA A 510 23.29 15.27 3.20
CA ALA A 510 23.32 14.33 2.08
C ALA A 510 23.60 15.05 0.75
N GLN A 511 22.90 16.16 0.47
CA GLN A 511 23.15 16.97 -0.75
C GLN A 511 24.58 17.53 -0.80
N LYS A 512 25.12 17.94 0.34
CA LYS A 512 26.48 18.45 0.46
C LYS A 512 27.53 17.36 0.21
N VAL A 513 27.29 16.16 0.71
CA VAL A 513 28.15 14.99 0.52
C VAL A 513 28.07 14.52 -0.94
N GLU A 514 26.88 14.35 -1.50
CA GLU A 514 26.66 13.94 -2.90
C GLU A 514 27.39 14.88 -3.88
N LYS A 515 27.26 16.21 -3.68
CA LYS A 515 27.99 17.19 -4.49
C LYS A 515 29.52 17.02 -4.37
N ALA A 516 30.04 16.74 -3.18
CA ALA A 516 31.46 16.49 -2.99
C ALA A 516 31.90 15.16 -3.63
N SER A 517 31.10 14.10 -3.48
CA SER A 517 31.32 12.78 -4.11
C SER A 517 31.47 12.93 -5.63
N VAL A 518 30.58 13.71 -6.25
CA VAL A 518 30.60 14.00 -7.69
C VAL A 518 31.87 14.71 -8.14
N LEU A 519 32.28 15.74 -7.41
CA LEU A 519 33.51 16.48 -7.73
C LEU A 519 34.73 15.57 -7.64
N ALA A 520 34.80 14.73 -6.60
CA ALA A 520 35.88 13.75 -6.43
C ALA A 520 35.87 12.69 -7.54
N ALA A 521 34.71 12.13 -7.88
CA ALA A 521 34.55 11.11 -8.92
C ALA A 521 34.88 11.64 -10.33
N THR A 522 34.45 12.87 -10.63
CA THR A 522 34.76 13.54 -11.90
C THR A 522 36.27 13.73 -12.05
N ALA A 523 36.92 14.32 -11.04
CA ALA A 523 38.37 14.53 -11.06
C ALA A 523 39.15 13.20 -11.11
N THR A 524 38.66 12.16 -10.42
CA THR A 524 39.23 10.80 -10.49
C THR A 524 39.15 10.25 -11.91
N THR A 525 38.01 10.40 -12.59
CA THR A 525 37.81 9.94 -13.98
C THR A 525 38.71 10.70 -14.96
N GLU A 526 38.84 12.02 -14.79
CA GLU A 526 39.79 12.83 -15.57
C GLU A 526 41.23 12.34 -15.38
N ALA A 527 41.63 12.06 -14.14
CA ALA A 527 42.97 11.58 -13.82
C ALA A 527 43.25 10.20 -14.43
N THR A 528 42.29 9.29 -14.38
CA THR A 528 42.40 7.98 -15.05
C THR A 528 42.65 8.15 -16.55
N LYS A 529 41.85 9.00 -17.23
CA LYS A 529 42.01 9.26 -18.67
C LYS A 529 43.37 9.88 -18.99
N LEU A 530 43.83 10.84 -18.18
CA LEU A 530 45.14 11.45 -18.36
C LEU A 530 46.27 10.42 -18.22
N LEU A 531 46.24 9.60 -17.17
CA LEU A 531 47.26 8.59 -16.93
C LEU A 531 47.27 7.53 -18.04
N GLN A 532 46.11 7.10 -18.54
CA GLN A 532 46.03 6.19 -19.69
C GLN A 532 46.65 6.80 -20.95
N ALA A 533 46.37 8.08 -21.24
CA ALA A 533 46.99 8.78 -22.37
C ALA A 533 48.51 8.92 -22.21
N LEU A 534 49.00 9.17 -20.99
CA LEU A 534 50.43 9.26 -20.70
C LEU A 534 51.14 7.89 -20.72
N ALA A 535 50.43 6.80 -20.42
CA ALA A 535 50.96 5.43 -20.49
C ALA A 535 51.07 4.92 -21.94
N SER A 536 50.26 5.45 -22.86
CA SER A 536 50.27 5.09 -24.29
C SER A 536 50.41 6.34 -25.17
N PRO A 537 51.57 7.03 -25.13
CA PRO A 537 51.77 8.23 -25.92
C PRO A 537 51.78 7.98 -27.43
N PRO A 538 51.36 8.97 -28.23
CA PRO A 538 51.53 8.90 -29.68
C PRO A 538 53.02 8.96 -30.08
N ALA A 539 53.37 8.36 -31.22
CA ALA A 539 54.76 8.18 -31.65
C ALA A 539 55.58 9.48 -31.77
N HIS A 540 54.93 10.60 -32.09
CA HIS A 540 55.57 11.91 -32.20
C HIS A 540 56.00 12.50 -30.84
N ALA A 541 55.47 12.01 -29.72
CA ALA A 541 55.82 12.47 -28.37
C ALA A 541 57.06 11.76 -27.78
N SER A 542 57.78 10.96 -28.57
CA SER A 542 58.92 10.14 -28.11
C SER A 542 60.08 10.95 -27.49
N GLY A 543 60.23 12.23 -27.85
CA GLY A 543 61.21 13.16 -27.27
C GLY A 543 60.82 13.73 -25.90
N LEU A 544 59.56 13.60 -25.48
CA LEU A 544 59.03 14.20 -24.24
C LEU A 544 58.92 13.21 -23.07
N ARG A 545 59.53 12.02 -23.17
CA ARG A 545 59.35 10.92 -22.19
C ARG A 545 59.59 11.33 -20.74
N GLN A 546 60.63 12.12 -20.46
CA GLN A 546 60.96 12.53 -19.09
C GLN A 546 59.90 13.50 -18.52
N GLU A 547 59.40 14.40 -19.34
CA GLU A 547 58.40 15.40 -18.97
C GLU A 547 57.04 14.75 -18.76
N MET A 548 56.68 13.82 -19.65
CA MET A 548 55.52 12.94 -19.52
C MET A 548 55.57 12.10 -18.24
N ALA A 549 56.73 11.49 -17.94
CA ALA A 549 56.90 10.70 -16.72
C ALA A 549 56.79 11.57 -15.46
N GLY A 550 57.31 12.80 -15.49
CA GLY A 550 57.15 13.77 -14.41
C GLY A 550 55.69 14.17 -14.18
N LEU A 551 54.94 14.47 -15.26
CA LEU A 551 53.52 14.77 -15.19
C LEU A 551 52.71 13.57 -14.70
N ALA A 552 53.02 12.37 -15.20
CA ALA A 552 52.39 11.12 -14.79
C ALA A 552 52.61 10.84 -13.30
N ALA A 553 53.83 11.06 -12.77
CA ALA A 553 54.13 10.87 -11.37
C ALA A 553 53.31 11.83 -10.48
N LYS A 554 53.22 13.12 -10.85
CA LYS A 554 52.41 14.10 -10.12
C LYS A 554 50.91 13.80 -10.20
N ALA A 555 50.42 13.43 -11.39
CA ALA A 555 49.03 13.06 -11.59
C ALA A 555 48.68 11.79 -10.79
N SER A 556 49.59 10.81 -10.76
CA SER A 556 49.44 9.58 -9.99
C SER A 556 49.44 9.82 -8.48
N ASP A 557 50.31 10.70 -7.97
CA ASP A 557 50.34 11.08 -6.55
C ASP A 557 49.06 11.82 -6.10
N LEU A 558 48.63 12.83 -6.87
CA LEU A 558 47.43 13.63 -6.56
C LEU A 558 46.14 12.80 -6.68
N SER A 559 46.05 11.93 -7.69
CA SER A 559 44.85 11.13 -7.92
C SER A 559 44.83 9.84 -7.10
N GLY A 560 45.99 9.35 -6.67
CA GLY A 560 46.15 8.04 -6.07
C GLY A 560 45.97 6.88 -7.05
N ILE A 561 45.98 7.14 -8.37
CA ILE A 561 45.79 6.15 -9.44
C ILE A 561 47.16 5.80 -10.03
N PRO A 562 47.58 4.52 -10.04
CA PRO A 562 48.81 4.08 -10.71
C PRO A 562 48.79 4.36 -12.23
N LEU A 563 49.96 4.57 -12.84
CA LEU A 563 50.07 4.84 -14.29
C LEU A 563 49.41 3.75 -15.16
N ASN A 564 49.67 2.49 -14.84
CA ASN A 564 49.12 1.32 -15.57
C ASN A 564 47.90 0.73 -14.84
N PHE A 565 47.03 1.58 -14.28
CA PHE A 565 45.85 1.11 -13.56
C PHE A 565 44.84 0.50 -14.55
N ASP A 566 44.59 -0.81 -14.39
CA ASP A 566 43.51 -1.49 -15.08
C ASP A 566 42.19 -1.26 -14.31
N PRO A 567 41.22 -0.51 -14.87
CA PRO A 567 39.94 -0.29 -14.24
C PRO A 567 39.11 -1.56 -14.04
N ASN A 568 39.44 -2.66 -14.74
CA ASN A 568 38.81 -3.97 -14.57
C ASN A 568 39.34 -4.74 -13.35
N ASN A 569 40.53 -4.38 -12.83
CA ASN A 569 41.15 -5.03 -11.67
C ASN A 569 40.90 -4.24 -10.36
N TRP A 570 39.63 -3.94 -10.09
CA TRP A 570 39.19 -3.19 -8.91
C TRP A 570 39.28 -4.03 -7.62
N PRO A 571 39.74 -3.47 -6.47
CA PRO A 571 40.02 -2.05 -6.21
C PRO A 571 41.47 -1.61 -6.53
N GLY A 572 42.32 -2.51 -7.01
CA GLY A 572 43.76 -2.29 -7.16
C GLY A 572 44.46 -1.98 -5.83
N PRO A 573 45.73 -1.54 -5.86
CA PRO A 573 46.46 -1.20 -4.64
C PRO A 573 45.83 0.01 -3.93
N PRO A 574 45.86 0.10 -2.60
CA PRO A 574 45.30 1.24 -1.87
C PRO A 574 46.06 2.53 -2.20
N PRO A 575 45.39 3.70 -2.20
CA PRO A 575 46.07 4.98 -2.36
C PRO A 575 47.09 5.20 -1.24
N ARG A 576 48.27 5.73 -1.57
CA ARG A 576 49.31 6.06 -0.57
C ARG A 576 48.94 7.24 0.33
N ARG A 577 48.10 8.12 -0.20
CA ARG A 577 47.67 9.37 0.43
C ARG A 577 46.17 9.35 0.67
N ALA A 578 45.77 9.65 1.91
CA ALA A 578 44.36 9.76 2.30
C ALA A 578 43.65 10.98 1.66
N ASP A 579 44.40 11.98 1.22
CA ASP A 579 43.88 13.17 0.51
C ASP A 579 43.96 13.08 -1.01
N SER A 580 44.30 11.91 -1.57
CA SER A 580 44.24 11.69 -3.01
C SER A 580 42.80 11.64 -3.52
N LEU A 581 42.57 11.96 -4.82
CA LEU A 581 41.22 11.98 -5.40
C LEU A 581 40.49 10.64 -5.25
N ARG A 582 41.17 9.51 -5.48
CA ARG A 582 40.60 8.17 -5.33
C ARG A 582 40.24 7.84 -3.88
N ALA A 583 41.10 8.22 -2.92
CA ALA A 583 40.81 8.02 -1.49
C ALA A 583 39.60 8.84 -1.05
N LEU A 584 39.60 10.14 -1.37
CA LEU A 584 38.51 11.05 -1.05
C LEU A 584 37.19 10.63 -1.70
N SER A 585 37.23 10.15 -2.94
CA SER A 585 36.04 9.62 -3.62
C SER A 585 35.47 8.41 -2.87
N ALA A 586 36.31 7.49 -2.37
CA ALA A 586 35.85 6.34 -1.60
C ALA A 586 35.29 6.74 -0.23
N ASP A 587 35.96 7.65 0.48
CA ASP A 587 35.53 8.13 1.79
C ASP A 587 34.22 8.92 1.73
N LEU A 588 34.02 9.71 0.67
CA LEU A 588 32.78 10.45 0.44
C LEU A 588 31.61 9.53 0.11
N VAL A 589 31.82 8.45 -0.67
CA VAL A 589 30.79 7.42 -0.90
C VAL A 589 30.43 6.71 0.41
N LYS A 590 31.42 6.39 1.25
CA LYS A 590 31.15 5.81 2.58
C LYS A 590 30.35 6.78 3.47
N LEU A 591 30.68 8.07 3.42
CA LEU A 591 29.96 9.09 4.17
C LEU A 591 28.52 9.27 3.66
N GLU A 592 28.31 9.23 2.34
CA GLU A 592 27.00 9.28 1.71
C GLU A 592 26.12 8.13 2.22
N GLN A 593 26.67 6.91 2.21
CA GLN A 593 26.00 5.72 2.76
C GLN A 593 25.70 5.83 4.24
N ALA A 594 26.49 6.57 5.03
CA ALA A 594 26.25 6.76 6.46
C ALA A 594 25.18 7.82 6.74
N VAL A 595 25.09 8.85 5.89
CA VAL A 595 24.16 9.97 6.06
C VAL A 595 22.77 9.63 5.54
N ASP A 596 22.64 9.09 4.32
CA ASP A 596 21.35 8.87 3.66
C ASP A 596 20.80 7.44 3.88
N SER A 597 21.20 6.85 5.00
CA SER A 597 21.17 5.41 5.24
C SER A 597 19.86 4.88 5.80
N ALA A 598 19.28 5.72 6.64
CA ALA A 598 18.09 5.53 7.46
C ALA A 598 17.62 6.94 7.82
N ASP A 599 16.33 7.09 8.13
CA ASP A 599 15.81 8.36 8.62
C ASP A 599 16.39 8.63 10.02
N ALA A 600 17.31 9.58 10.12
CA ALA A 600 18.08 9.87 11.33
C ALA A 600 18.66 11.30 11.30
N ASP A 601 18.82 11.90 12.48
CA ASP A 601 19.63 13.12 12.56
C ASP A 601 21.09 12.79 12.22
N PRO A 602 21.81 13.61 11.42
CA PRO A 602 23.22 13.38 11.16
C PRO A 602 24.04 13.23 12.44
N SER A 603 24.83 12.16 12.51
CA SER A 603 25.74 11.98 13.63
C SER A 603 26.82 13.08 13.66
N ALA A 604 27.32 13.38 14.86
CA ALA A 604 28.42 14.33 15.02
C ALA A 604 29.65 13.94 14.20
N ASP A 605 29.94 12.63 14.11
CA ASP A 605 31.03 12.09 13.31
C ASP A 605 30.82 12.29 11.81
N ALA A 606 29.60 12.12 11.30
CA ALA A 606 29.28 12.37 9.89
C ALA A 606 29.48 13.86 9.54
N ILE A 607 29.02 14.76 10.40
CA ILE A 607 29.19 16.22 10.24
C ILE A 607 30.68 16.59 10.27
N ALA A 608 31.43 16.10 11.26
CA ALA A 608 32.85 16.37 11.42
C ALA A 608 33.67 15.79 10.25
N SER A 609 33.35 14.57 9.83
CA SER A 609 33.96 13.89 8.68
C SER A 609 33.73 14.69 7.40
N TYR A 610 32.51 15.14 7.11
CA TYR A 610 32.24 16.01 5.97
C TYR A 610 33.10 17.28 6.01
N GLY A 611 33.18 17.93 7.17
CA GLY A 611 34.00 19.13 7.35
C GLY A 611 35.48 18.87 7.02
N LYS A 612 36.03 17.72 7.42
CA LYS A 612 37.41 17.32 7.12
C LYS A 612 37.60 16.98 5.64
N LEU A 613 36.77 16.08 5.11
CA LEU A 613 36.86 15.58 3.73
C LEU A 613 36.65 16.70 2.70
N SER A 614 35.70 17.60 2.93
CA SER A 614 35.43 18.72 2.03
C SER A 614 36.61 19.70 1.92
N ARG A 615 37.33 19.96 3.02
CA ARG A 615 38.56 20.77 3.02
C ARG A 615 39.71 20.08 2.29
N MET A 616 39.92 18.79 2.56
CA MET A 616 40.93 17.99 1.86
C MET A 616 40.65 17.97 0.35
N LEU A 617 39.39 17.70 -0.04
CA LEU A 617 38.96 17.71 -1.43
C LEU A 617 39.17 19.06 -2.11
N ALA A 618 38.80 20.18 -1.46
CA ALA A 618 39.03 21.50 -2.02
C ALA A 618 40.51 21.77 -2.30
N SER A 619 41.41 21.38 -1.39
CA SER A 619 42.86 21.49 -1.57
C SER A 619 43.36 20.63 -2.74
N THR A 620 42.98 19.35 -2.77
CA THR A 620 43.41 18.40 -3.82
C THR A 620 42.87 18.79 -5.18
N LEU A 621 41.61 19.25 -5.29
CA LEU A 621 41.04 19.76 -6.53
C LEU A 621 41.76 21.00 -7.03
N LYS A 622 42.16 21.91 -6.15
CA LYS A 622 42.96 23.09 -6.53
C LYS A 622 44.31 22.67 -7.10
N ALA A 623 45.00 21.72 -6.47
CA ALA A 623 46.26 21.17 -6.99
C ALA A 623 46.06 20.45 -8.33
N TRP A 624 44.99 19.67 -8.47
CA TRP A 624 44.61 19.00 -9.71
C TRP A 624 44.34 19.98 -10.86
N GLN A 625 43.58 21.04 -10.61
CA GLN A 625 43.32 22.08 -11.60
C GLN A 625 44.59 22.81 -12.01
N LYS A 626 45.50 23.09 -11.06
CA LYS A 626 46.81 23.68 -11.37
C LYS A 626 47.63 22.78 -12.31
N LEU A 627 47.66 21.48 -12.04
CA LEU A 627 48.33 20.50 -12.90
C LEU A 627 47.74 20.50 -14.31
N LYS A 628 46.40 20.49 -14.44
CA LYS A 628 45.72 20.51 -15.74
C LYS A 628 45.93 21.81 -16.52
N GLN A 629 45.83 22.97 -15.86
CA GLN A 629 45.82 24.27 -16.53
C GLN A 629 47.21 24.82 -16.84
N HIS A 630 48.24 24.38 -16.12
CA HIS A 630 49.59 24.84 -16.33
C HIS A 630 50.50 23.74 -16.86
N GLU A 631 50.61 22.62 -16.14
CA GLU A 631 51.63 21.61 -16.46
C GLU A 631 51.26 20.79 -17.69
N LEU A 632 50.00 20.34 -17.79
CA LEU A 632 49.51 19.61 -18.96
C LEU A 632 49.46 20.51 -20.21
N VAL A 633 49.03 21.77 -20.06
CA VAL A 633 49.02 22.74 -21.17
C VAL A 633 50.45 22.99 -21.67
N ALA A 634 51.40 23.20 -20.77
CA ALA A 634 52.81 23.40 -21.13
C ALA A 634 53.40 22.18 -21.85
N LEU A 635 53.02 20.96 -21.44
CA LEU A 635 53.42 19.74 -22.13
C LEU A 635 52.80 19.63 -23.53
N ASN A 636 51.52 19.98 -23.70
CA ASN A 636 50.84 19.92 -25.00
C ASN A 636 51.30 20.98 -26.01
N ILE A 637 51.99 22.04 -25.57
CA ILE A 637 52.58 23.07 -26.45
C ILE A 637 53.89 22.58 -27.07
N LYS A 638 54.59 21.66 -26.39
CA LYS A 638 55.82 21.03 -26.89
C LYS A 638 55.48 19.87 -27.80
#